data_AF-A0A165SVX8-F1
#
_entry.id   AF-A0A165SVX8-F1
#
_cell.length_a   1.000
_cell.length_b   1.000
_cell.length_c   1.000
_cell.angle_alpha   90.00
_cell.angle_beta   90.00
_cell.angle_gamma   90.00
#
_symmetry.space_group_name_H-M   'P 1'
#
loop_
_entity.id
_entity.type
_entity.pdbx_description
1 polymer ?
#
loop_
_entity_poly.entity_id
_entity_poly.type
_entity_poly.pdbx_seq_one_letter_code
_entity_poly.pdbx_strand_id
1 'polypeptide(L)'
;MKDAPSTKRKTWLLSSKKRWVDPSCSGNRNNAMVGTDRSSHSSAEIWRWTLTKSATAPCFVRDVHEMQESGSREHDFFWLNKVPCRTVKLLGVIVGVQTYEKRVVYTLDDGTSTIDCVHRPEPPPAPLSPAKPKSTSKGKEKSNPYIRPPSPKADKKERIVLLPEPLAPVAGVGATVRVIGRVLTKHNSRQIQADHIDICLSANDEIHHWSQVLALHKEKYSQSGPFLIPVSTISAASPEEAPSITQELHSSNYTPQTPSRRLVVPHSTPSTVSSVSGSSPVKSEYEDQTQPRLRHPSRLHSRDLNLNTFRIYVKHYMDNAPAPAVDLHNCLVCGPSEYCPHFDSSSSATAGLRQHSFHIPTTPMNSSALNDIGVGEKTPRTSMAGNRGEDATPRAPRYGVLPEQSERQKLCGFTMSYLRRVPELRLMARRTVEAEAKRRRHQERHDAKQSASRSTQLRRRPENVVGDSRREELRGDRKRSGGGEPVGRKMKRLFSVTILKLYEEGSIVLWDGPVRPFSSLRYGSQSGPNQSQAIWKSTSAASMALSAISTAHSASIGAVGGDDVDGDVDDRDSDLSDVPLNEEAYVPVTPGLLAEYVEAAIKTLMERSSRELQPSRSTCKQLSAAYRPRAVATPGPTTEEIVRFLRRGDEMWAKVGEWAIEDALQLLRKEGRAWDIGQGRWELCL
;
A
#
# COMPACT_ATOMS: atom_id res chain seq x y z
N MET A 1 40.40 -11.19 -35.91
CA MET A 1 40.54 -12.65 -35.68
C MET A 1 40.80 -12.89 -34.20
N LYS A 2 40.19 -13.95 -33.66
CA LYS A 2 40.25 -14.50 -32.29
C LYS A 2 39.16 -14.06 -31.30
N ASP A 3 38.00 -14.70 -31.49
CA ASP A 3 37.31 -15.60 -30.57
C ASP A 3 37.23 -15.26 -29.07
N ALA A 4 36.01 -15.00 -28.61
CA ALA A 4 35.60 -15.08 -27.21
C ALA A 4 34.72 -16.35 -27.02
N PRO A 5 34.96 -17.18 -25.99
CA PRO A 5 34.25 -18.45 -25.83
C PRO A 5 32.91 -18.29 -25.09
N SER A 6 31.88 -18.97 -25.60
CA SER A 6 30.57 -19.10 -24.96
C SER A 6 30.62 -20.03 -23.74
N THR A 7 30.20 -19.55 -22.58
CA THR A 7 29.99 -20.40 -21.39
C THR A 7 28.58 -20.97 -21.40
N LYS A 8 28.49 -22.25 -21.80
CA LYS A 8 27.32 -23.11 -21.65
C LYS A 8 27.03 -23.35 -20.17
N ARG A 9 25.89 -22.87 -19.65
CA ARG A 9 25.38 -23.28 -18.33
C ARG A 9 24.78 -24.70 -18.43
N LYS A 10 25.39 -25.64 -17.72
CA LYS A 10 24.83 -26.97 -17.43
C LYS A 10 23.81 -26.83 -16.30
N THR A 11 22.53 -27.06 -16.62
CA THR A 11 21.46 -27.30 -15.67
C THR A 11 21.53 -28.75 -15.19
N TRP A 12 21.84 -28.95 -13.91
CA TRP A 12 21.56 -30.22 -13.23
C TRP A 12 20.28 -30.08 -12.42
N LEU A 13 19.38 -31.03 -12.67
CA LEU A 13 18.16 -31.31 -11.91
C LEU A 13 18.51 -31.67 -10.47
N LEU A 14 17.73 -31.15 -9.51
CA LEU A 14 17.28 -31.93 -8.37
C LEU A 14 15.86 -31.49 -8.00
N SER A 15 14.94 -32.35 -8.45
CA SER A 15 13.55 -32.44 -8.07
C SER A 15 13.44 -32.97 -6.65
N SER A 16 12.66 -32.30 -5.80
CA SER A 16 11.82 -32.87 -4.73
C SER A 16 11.05 -31.76 -4.01
N LYS A 17 10.06 -31.16 -4.69
CA LYS A 17 9.09 -30.28 -4.02
C LYS A 17 7.91 -31.14 -3.55
N LYS A 18 8.00 -31.58 -2.30
CA LYS A 18 6.86 -32.10 -1.53
C LYS A 18 5.91 -30.92 -1.35
N ARG A 19 4.73 -31.02 -1.96
CA ARG A 19 3.65 -30.02 -1.93
C ARG A 19 3.18 -29.84 -0.49
N TRP A 20 3.62 -28.76 0.17
CA TRP A 20 2.96 -28.26 1.37
C TRP A 20 1.85 -27.33 0.93
N VAL A 21 0.62 -27.71 1.27
CA VAL A 21 -0.58 -26.88 1.13
C VAL A 21 -0.50 -25.83 2.22
N ASP A 22 -0.40 -24.55 1.85
CA ASP A 22 -0.50 -23.44 2.79
C ASP A 22 -1.94 -23.41 3.36
N PRO A 23 -2.13 -23.53 4.69
CA PRO A 23 -3.41 -23.24 5.27
C PRO A 23 -3.59 -21.71 5.33
N SER A 24 -4.61 -21.24 4.63
CA SER A 24 -5.10 -19.86 4.70
C SER A 24 -5.37 -19.43 6.16
N CYS A 25 -4.51 -18.57 6.70
CA CYS A 25 -4.69 -17.91 7.99
C CYS A 25 -5.11 -16.45 7.78
N SER A 26 -6.42 -16.21 7.69
CA SER A 26 -7.03 -14.93 8.04
C SER A 26 -8.37 -15.15 8.78
N GLY A 27 -8.34 -16.09 9.73
CA GLY A 27 -9.32 -16.15 10.81
C GLY A 27 -8.85 -15.24 11.95
N ASN A 28 -9.52 -14.11 12.15
CA ASN A 28 -9.37 -13.26 13.32
C ASN A 28 -9.87 -14.02 14.57
N ARG A 29 -9.08 -14.99 15.04
CA ARG A 29 -9.25 -15.63 16.34
C ARG A 29 -8.85 -14.59 17.38
N ASN A 30 -9.85 -13.95 17.97
CA ASN A 30 -9.75 -13.47 19.34
C ASN A 30 -9.50 -14.69 20.23
N ASN A 31 -8.26 -15.19 20.25
CA ASN A 31 -7.75 -15.93 21.38
C ASN A 31 -7.81 -14.93 22.54
N ALA A 32 -8.84 -15.06 23.36
CA ALA A 32 -8.73 -14.75 24.77
C ALA A 32 -7.56 -15.60 25.27
N MET A 33 -6.35 -15.05 25.14
CA MET A 33 -5.15 -15.63 25.72
C MET A 33 -5.47 -15.72 27.20
N VAL A 34 -5.63 -16.96 27.67
CA VAL A 34 -5.28 -17.34 29.02
C VAL A 34 -3.96 -16.62 29.29
N GLY A 35 -4.01 -15.61 30.16
CA GLY A 35 -2.87 -14.80 30.56
C GLY A 35 -1.91 -15.73 31.28
N THR A 36 -1.12 -16.44 30.50
CA THR A 36 0.05 -17.12 31.00
C THR A 36 0.99 -16.00 31.39
N ASP A 37 1.22 -15.85 32.69
CA ASP A 37 2.22 -14.93 33.24
C ASP A 37 3.58 -15.28 32.64
N ARG A 38 3.91 -14.65 31.51
CA ARG A 38 5.15 -14.87 30.75
C ARG A 38 6.38 -14.42 31.52
N SER A 39 6.20 -13.55 32.50
CA SER A 39 7.26 -13.07 33.39
C SER A 39 6.64 -12.56 34.68
N SER A 40 7.36 -12.73 35.78
CA SER A 40 7.07 -12.09 37.08
C SER A 40 7.49 -10.62 37.12
N HIS A 41 8.20 -10.14 36.10
CA HIS A 41 8.69 -8.76 36.03
C HIS A 41 7.69 -7.83 35.37
N SER A 42 7.72 -6.56 35.75
CA SER A 42 6.92 -5.54 35.09
C SER A 42 7.36 -5.36 33.62
N SER A 43 6.44 -4.97 32.75
CA SER A 43 6.73 -4.68 31.34
C SER A 43 7.83 -3.62 31.17
N ALA A 44 7.92 -2.68 32.10
CA ALA A 44 8.93 -1.62 32.10
C ALA A 44 10.34 -2.15 32.44
N GLU A 45 10.46 -3.09 33.39
CA GLU A 45 11.73 -3.75 33.71
C GLU A 45 12.21 -4.62 32.56
N ILE A 46 11.29 -5.39 31.97
CA ILE A 46 11.57 -6.21 30.78
C ILE A 46 12.06 -5.32 29.64
N TRP A 47 11.33 -4.26 29.34
CA TRP A 47 11.71 -3.32 28.30
C TRP A 47 13.09 -2.71 28.57
N ARG A 48 13.38 -2.28 29.80
CA ARG A 48 14.70 -1.77 30.18
C ARG A 48 15.80 -2.81 29.96
N TRP A 49 15.54 -4.08 30.28
CA TRP A 49 16.48 -5.16 30.01
C TRP A 49 16.71 -5.36 28.50
N THR A 50 15.67 -5.25 27.66
CA THR A 50 15.81 -5.35 26.20
C THR A 50 16.68 -4.24 25.56
N LEU A 51 16.99 -3.17 26.30
CA LEU A 51 17.92 -2.12 25.86
C LEU A 51 19.39 -2.48 26.09
N THR A 52 19.67 -3.54 26.84
CA THR A 52 21.05 -3.96 27.14
C THR A 52 21.64 -4.77 25.99
N LYS A 53 22.98 -4.76 25.86
CA LYS A 53 23.66 -5.56 24.83
C LYS A 53 23.41 -7.06 24.99
N SER A 54 23.25 -7.55 26.22
CA SER A 54 23.00 -8.97 26.53
C SER A 54 21.59 -9.43 26.13
N ALA A 55 20.69 -8.50 25.81
CA ALA A 55 19.37 -8.81 25.26
C ALA A 55 19.34 -8.91 23.73
N THR A 56 20.49 -8.75 23.05
CA THR A 56 20.58 -9.01 21.60
C THR A 56 20.40 -10.51 21.36
N ALA A 57 19.32 -10.89 20.67
CA ALA A 57 18.97 -12.29 20.45
C ALA A 57 19.53 -12.80 19.11
N PRO A 58 20.46 -13.77 19.09
CA PRO A 58 20.76 -14.53 17.87
C PRO A 58 19.56 -15.39 17.52
N CYS A 59 19.01 -15.22 16.32
CA CYS A 59 17.85 -15.99 15.87
C CYS A 59 17.85 -16.20 14.36
N PHE A 60 16.89 -16.98 13.86
CA PHE A 60 16.58 -17.09 12.45
C PHE A 60 15.65 -15.96 11.98
N VAL A 61 15.54 -15.77 10.67
CA VAL A 61 14.60 -14.82 10.07
C VAL A 61 13.15 -15.24 10.33
N ARG A 62 12.86 -16.54 10.24
CA ARG A 62 11.54 -17.07 10.60
C ARG A 62 11.14 -16.72 12.03
N ASP A 63 12.07 -16.86 12.98
CA ASP A 63 11.85 -16.48 14.37
C ASP A 63 11.36 -15.04 14.48
N VAL A 64 11.99 -14.11 13.73
CA VAL A 64 11.60 -12.69 13.71
C VAL A 64 10.15 -12.53 13.28
N HIS A 65 9.71 -13.20 12.22
CA HIS A 65 8.32 -13.11 11.71
C HIS A 65 7.29 -13.69 12.70
N GLU A 66 7.69 -14.68 13.49
CA GLU A 66 6.82 -15.38 14.44
C GLU A 66 6.80 -14.75 15.85
N MET A 67 7.74 -13.86 16.22
CA MET A 67 7.80 -13.31 17.59
C MET A 67 6.50 -12.59 17.97
N GLN A 68 6.01 -12.75 19.18
CA GLN A 68 4.78 -12.04 19.57
C GLN A 68 5.05 -10.60 20.00
N GLU A 69 4.26 -9.62 19.56
CA GLU A 69 4.37 -8.24 20.08
C GLU A 69 4.04 -8.20 21.59
N SER A 70 4.70 -7.32 22.35
CA SER A 70 4.47 -7.18 23.80
C SER A 70 3.03 -6.80 24.17
N GLY A 71 2.26 -6.26 23.21
CA GLY A 71 0.90 -5.73 23.39
C GLY A 71 0.88 -4.35 24.08
N SER A 72 1.99 -3.91 24.69
CA SER A 72 2.10 -2.59 25.29
C SER A 72 2.60 -1.58 24.26
N ARG A 73 1.79 -0.55 24.00
CA ARG A 73 2.17 0.56 23.11
C ARG A 73 3.31 1.41 23.66
N GLU A 74 3.56 1.35 24.97
CA GLU A 74 4.59 2.14 25.63
C GLU A 74 5.96 1.46 25.59
N HIS A 75 5.98 0.13 25.40
CA HIS A 75 7.18 -0.69 25.48
C HIS A 75 7.34 -1.53 24.21
N ASP A 76 8.07 -0.97 23.25
CA ASP A 76 8.34 -1.57 21.95
C ASP A 76 9.41 -2.68 22.08
N PHE A 77 8.94 -3.91 22.31
CA PHE A 77 9.72 -5.15 22.28
C PHE A 77 8.83 -6.33 21.85
N PHE A 78 9.48 -7.43 21.46
CA PHE A 78 8.84 -8.64 20.97
C PHE A 78 9.20 -9.83 21.87
N TRP A 79 8.40 -10.87 21.86
CA TRP A 79 8.62 -12.12 22.57
C TRP A 79 9.04 -13.21 21.58
N LEU A 80 10.32 -13.58 21.61
CA LEU A 80 10.80 -14.79 20.98
C LEU A 80 10.53 -15.96 21.94
N ASN A 81 9.40 -16.63 21.75
CA ASN A 81 8.83 -17.56 22.73
C ASN A 81 8.70 -16.89 24.10
N LYS A 82 9.50 -17.29 25.10
CA LYS A 82 9.52 -16.63 26.42
C LYS A 82 10.54 -15.51 26.55
N VAL A 83 11.48 -15.33 25.62
CA VAL A 83 12.55 -14.34 25.78
C VAL A 83 12.14 -13.01 25.15
N PRO A 84 12.11 -11.91 25.91
CA PRO A 84 11.82 -10.61 25.34
C PRO A 84 13.04 -10.11 24.56
N CYS A 85 12.85 -9.58 23.36
CA CYS A 85 13.93 -9.04 22.55
C CYS A 85 13.44 -7.84 21.76
N ARG A 86 14.36 -6.90 21.56
CA ARG A 86 14.15 -5.71 20.73
C ARG A 86 15.18 -5.66 19.61
N THR A 87 16.40 -6.05 19.92
CA THR A 87 17.52 -6.15 18.98
C THR A 87 17.80 -7.62 18.69
N VAL A 88 17.96 -7.94 17.42
CA VAL A 88 18.28 -9.29 16.94
C VAL A 88 19.63 -9.28 16.24
N LYS A 89 20.26 -10.46 16.21
CA LYS A 89 21.45 -10.76 15.42
C LYS A 89 21.09 -11.84 14.40
N LEU A 90 21.11 -11.47 13.13
CA LEU A 90 20.84 -12.35 11.99
C LEU A 90 22.12 -12.59 11.20
N LEU A 91 22.17 -13.73 10.52
CA LEU A 91 23.25 -14.05 9.58
C LEU A 91 22.63 -14.78 8.40
N GLY A 92 22.87 -14.26 7.20
CA GLY A 92 22.32 -14.83 5.96
C GLY A 92 22.94 -14.21 4.71
N VAL A 93 22.44 -14.59 3.55
CA VAL A 93 22.87 -14.12 2.24
C VAL A 93 22.00 -12.94 1.81
N ILE A 94 22.61 -11.88 1.28
CA ILE A 94 21.87 -10.77 0.67
C ILE A 94 21.28 -11.24 -0.66
N VAL A 95 19.96 -11.27 -0.78
CA VAL A 95 19.25 -11.62 -2.02
C VAL A 95 18.74 -10.39 -2.77
N GLY A 96 18.72 -9.21 -2.15
CA GLY A 96 18.32 -7.95 -2.78
C GLY A 96 18.97 -6.73 -2.15
N VAL A 97 19.27 -5.72 -2.96
CA VAL A 97 19.79 -4.41 -2.51
C VAL A 97 19.01 -3.31 -3.21
N GLN A 98 18.42 -2.40 -2.44
CA GLN A 98 17.74 -1.21 -2.95
C GLN A 98 18.35 0.05 -2.31
N THR A 99 19.01 0.86 -3.12
CA THR A 99 19.61 2.13 -2.68
C THR A 99 18.62 3.28 -2.84
N TYR A 100 18.41 4.02 -1.76
CA TYR A 100 17.66 5.27 -1.73
C TYR A 100 18.58 6.41 -1.30
N GLU A 101 18.15 7.65 -1.50
CA GLU A 101 18.94 8.86 -1.18
C GLU A 101 19.46 8.89 0.27
N LYS A 102 18.69 8.38 1.24
CA LYS A 102 19.01 8.47 2.69
C LYS A 102 19.12 7.11 3.40
N ARG A 103 19.01 6.00 2.67
CA ARG A 103 19.07 4.66 3.25
C ARG A 103 19.35 3.61 2.18
N VAL A 104 19.87 2.47 2.60
CA VAL A 104 19.95 1.27 1.78
C VAL A 104 19.07 0.20 2.43
N VAL A 105 18.29 -0.52 1.62
CA VAL A 105 17.47 -1.64 2.08
C VAL A 105 18.08 -2.93 1.52
N TYR A 106 18.42 -3.85 2.41
CA TYR A 106 18.93 -5.18 2.08
C TYR A 106 17.86 -6.21 2.33
N THR A 107 17.59 -7.10 1.39
CA THR A 107 16.75 -8.28 1.65
C THR A 107 17.68 -9.43 2.01
N LEU A 108 17.58 -9.92 3.25
CA LEU A 108 18.42 -10.96 3.83
C LEU A 108 17.67 -12.30 3.83
N ASP A 109 18.31 -13.38 3.39
CA ASP A 109 17.79 -14.75 3.41
C ASP A 109 18.75 -15.64 4.22
N ASP A 110 18.24 -16.33 5.24
CA ASP A 110 19.02 -17.30 6.04
C ASP A 110 18.62 -18.76 5.77
N GLY A 111 17.85 -19.00 4.70
CA GLY A 111 17.29 -20.31 4.36
C GLY A 111 16.00 -20.66 5.11
N THR A 112 15.62 -19.90 6.15
CA THR A 112 14.36 -20.11 6.87
C THR A 112 13.24 -19.21 6.38
N SER A 113 13.56 -17.98 5.97
CA SER A 113 12.69 -16.95 5.40
C SER A 113 13.54 -15.74 4.94
N THR A 114 12.92 -14.77 4.26
CA THR A 114 13.55 -13.49 3.92
C THR A 114 13.05 -12.34 4.80
N ILE A 115 13.88 -11.30 5.00
CA ILE A 115 13.50 -10.07 5.71
C ILE A 115 14.24 -8.84 5.19
N ASP A 116 13.58 -7.69 5.21
CA ASP A 116 14.19 -6.42 4.84
C ASP A 116 14.93 -5.77 6.02
N CYS A 117 16.20 -5.47 5.79
CA CYS A 117 17.13 -4.80 6.69
C CYS A 117 17.40 -3.38 6.18
N VAL A 118 16.83 -2.39 6.86
CA VAL A 118 16.96 -0.97 6.55
C VAL A 118 18.20 -0.40 7.25
N HIS A 119 19.22 -0.08 6.47
CA HIS A 119 20.44 0.56 6.93
C HIS A 119 20.43 2.06 6.62
N ARG A 120 20.67 2.88 7.65
CA ARG A 120 20.90 4.31 7.51
C ARG A 120 22.35 4.57 7.92
N PRO A 121 23.28 4.75 6.97
CA PRO A 121 24.64 5.13 7.29
C PRO A 121 24.60 6.38 8.17
N GLU A 122 25.30 6.34 9.30
CA GLU A 122 25.45 7.53 10.11
C GLU A 122 26.16 8.57 9.25
N PRO A 123 25.64 9.80 9.12
CA PRO A 123 26.32 10.82 8.35
C PRO A 123 27.73 10.98 8.93
N PRO A 124 28.77 11.07 8.07
CA PRO A 124 30.13 11.25 8.55
C PRO A 124 30.14 12.42 9.53
N PRO A 125 30.84 12.29 10.68
CA PRO A 125 30.86 13.34 11.69
C PRO A 125 31.22 14.65 10.99
N ALA A 126 30.32 15.64 11.12
CA ALA A 126 30.48 16.90 10.41
C ALA A 126 31.90 17.42 10.65
N PRO A 127 32.67 17.76 9.61
CA PRO A 127 34.05 18.21 9.77
C PRO A 127 34.04 19.32 10.82
N LEU A 128 34.86 19.16 11.86
CA LEU A 128 34.97 20.12 12.96
C LEU A 128 35.09 21.51 12.34
N SER A 129 34.01 22.29 12.40
CA SER A 129 33.98 23.62 11.80
C SER A 129 35.18 24.38 12.34
N PRO A 130 36.04 24.95 11.47
CA PRO A 130 37.30 25.56 11.90
C PRO A 130 36.98 26.51 13.05
N ALA A 131 37.59 26.21 14.20
CA ALA A 131 37.39 26.98 15.41
C ALA A 131 37.60 28.45 15.03
N LYS A 132 36.53 29.25 15.10
CA LYS A 132 36.62 30.68 14.81
C LYS A 132 37.79 31.22 15.62
N PRO A 133 38.84 31.80 15.00
CA PRO A 133 39.91 32.39 15.77
C PRO A 133 39.27 33.40 16.72
N LYS A 134 39.52 33.24 18.02
CA LYS A 134 39.10 34.20 19.04
C LYS A 134 39.77 35.52 18.68
N SER A 135 39.05 36.41 17.99
CA SER A 135 39.51 37.76 17.71
C SER A 135 39.49 38.53 19.04
N THR A 136 40.62 38.53 19.73
CA THR A 136 40.94 39.51 20.76
C THR A 136 41.23 40.84 20.07
N SER A 137 40.24 41.71 19.97
CA SER A 137 40.48 43.15 19.75
C SER A 137 39.52 43.98 20.60
N LYS A 138 40.04 44.38 21.76
CA LYS A 138 39.65 45.63 22.41
C LYS A 138 40.05 46.76 21.46
N GLY A 139 39.09 47.57 21.04
CA GLY A 139 39.32 48.77 20.25
C GLY A 139 38.01 49.51 20.03
N LYS A 140 37.65 50.38 20.98
CA LYS A 140 36.60 51.38 20.80
C LYS A 140 37.11 52.39 19.78
N GLU A 141 36.55 52.41 18.58
CA GLU A 141 36.65 53.58 17.72
C GLU A 141 35.26 53.87 17.14
N LYS A 142 34.72 55.03 17.53
CA LYS A 142 33.44 55.55 17.06
C LYS A 142 33.68 56.15 15.68
N SER A 143 33.29 55.47 14.61
CA SER A 143 33.17 56.08 13.29
C SER A 143 31.84 55.74 12.62
N ASN A 144 31.07 56.82 12.44
CA ASN A 144 30.13 57.16 11.37
C ASN A 144 29.12 56.10 10.84
N PRO A 145 27.80 56.21 11.14
CA PRO A 145 26.77 55.26 10.69
C PRO A 145 26.29 55.42 9.23
N TYR A 146 26.95 56.21 8.38
CA TYR A 146 26.44 56.55 7.04
C TYR A 146 27.36 56.28 5.84
N ILE A 147 28.41 55.46 5.98
CA ILE A 147 29.22 55.04 4.83
C ILE A 147 28.94 53.57 4.53
N ARG A 148 28.12 53.31 3.51
CA ARG A 148 28.01 51.98 2.89
C ARG A 148 29.38 51.63 2.30
N PRO A 149 30.03 50.53 2.72
CA PRO A 149 31.17 50.00 1.98
C PRO A 149 30.72 49.66 0.55
N PRO A 150 31.52 49.98 -0.49
CA PRO A 150 31.24 49.48 -1.82
C PRO A 150 31.23 47.96 -1.77
N SER A 151 30.10 47.37 -2.13
CA SER A 151 29.91 45.92 -2.23
C SER A 151 31.04 45.35 -3.09
N PRO A 152 31.90 44.46 -2.57
CA PRO A 152 32.84 43.76 -3.42
C PRO A 152 32.01 42.94 -4.40
N LYS A 153 32.18 43.21 -5.70
CA LYS A 153 31.71 42.36 -6.80
C LYS A 153 32.48 41.04 -6.71
N ALA A 154 32.11 40.20 -5.75
CA ALA A 154 32.61 38.85 -5.63
C ALA A 154 31.91 38.02 -6.70
N ASP A 155 32.69 37.49 -7.62
CA ASP A 155 32.29 36.53 -8.62
C ASP A 155 31.33 35.52 -8.02
N LYS A 156 30.10 35.55 -8.51
CA LYS A 156 29.02 34.64 -8.17
C LYS A 156 29.33 33.31 -8.85
N LYS A 157 30.42 32.67 -8.43
CA LYS A 157 30.76 31.30 -8.81
C LYS A 157 29.63 30.46 -8.24
N GLU A 158 28.72 30.07 -9.12
CA GLU A 158 27.60 29.19 -8.82
C GLU A 158 28.14 28.05 -7.96
N ARG A 159 27.77 28.08 -6.68
CA ARG A 159 28.00 26.97 -5.78
C ARG A 159 27.03 25.91 -6.25
N ILE A 160 27.44 25.17 -7.28
CA ILE A 160 26.78 23.94 -7.72
C ILE A 160 26.58 23.14 -6.45
N VAL A 161 25.32 23.06 -6.02
CA VAL A 161 24.92 22.22 -4.91
C VAL A 161 25.09 20.82 -5.45
N LEU A 162 26.27 20.24 -5.23
CA LEU A 162 26.55 18.85 -5.54
C LEU A 162 25.45 18.04 -4.86
N LEU A 163 24.60 17.40 -5.67
CA LEU A 163 23.61 16.47 -5.15
C LEU A 163 24.35 15.46 -4.25
N PRO A 164 23.79 15.10 -3.08
CA PRO A 164 24.40 14.09 -2.22
C PRO A 164 24.69 12.85 -3.04
N GLU A 165 25.94 12.38 -3.01
CA GLU A 165 26.33 11.15 -3.69
C GLU A 165 25.45 10.00 -3.16
N PRO A 166 24.87 9.17 -4.04
CA PRO A 166 24.07 8.03 -3.61
C PRO A 166 24.85 7.16 -2.62
N LEU A 167 24.21 6.75 -1.53
CA LEU A 167 24.86 5.94 -0.50
C LEU A 167 25.37 4.62 -1.09
N ALA A 168 26.67 4.37 -0.98
CA ALA A 168 27.27 3.11 -1.39
C ALA A 168 26.77 1.98 -0.46
N PRO A 169 26.27 0.86 -1.02
CA PRO A 169 25.86 -0.27 -0.20
C PRO A 169 27.09 -0.93 0.45
N VAL A 170 26.98 -1.30 1.72
CA VAL A 170 27.99 -2.06 2.49
C VAL A 170 28.38 -3.37 1.80
N ALA A 171 27.41 -4.08 1.22
CA ALA A 171 27.61 -5.36 0.55
C ALA A 171 26.66 -5.52 -0.64
N GLY A 172 27.06 -6.36 -1.62
CA GLY A 172 26.26 -6.68 -2.81
C GLY A 172 25.40 -7.95 -2.65
N VAL A 173 24.55 -8.21 -3.65
CA VAL A 173 23.77 -9.46 -3.72
C VAL A 173 24.72 -10.67 -3.79
N GLY A 174 24.42 -11.72 -3.03
CA GLY A 174 25.21 -12.93 -2.88
C GLY A 174 26.24 -12.88 -1.74
N ALA A 175 26.46 -11.73 -1.11
CA ALA A 175 27.34 -11.64 0.06
C ALA A 175 26.65 -12.20 1.31
N THR A 176 27.36 -13.03 2.06
CA THR A 176 26.94 -13.44 3.41
C THR A 176 27.26 -12.32 4.38
N VAL A 177 26.25 -11.87 5.12
CA VAL A 177 26.39 -10.76 6.07
C VAL A 177 25.80 -11.11 7.42
N ARG A 178 26.37 -10.50 8.45
CA ARG A 178 25.85 -10.47 9.81
C ARG A 178 25.17 -9.13 10.05
N VAL A 179 23.89 -9.16 10.40
CA VAL A 179 23.09 -7.97 10.67
C VAL A 179 22.72 -7.93 12.15
N ILE A 180 23.04 -6.82 12.82
CA ILE A 180 22.56 -6.53 14.17
C ILE A 180 21.65 -5.30 14.06
N GLY A 181 20.42 -5.43 14.54
CA GLY A 181 19.47 -4.33 14.43
C GLY A 181 18.18 -4.53 15.20
N ARG A 182 17.38 -3.48 15.23
CA ARG A 182 16.11 -3.43 15.95
C ARG A 182 14.97 -3.94 15.08
N VAL A 183 14.14 -4.82 15.63
CA VAL A 183 12.92 -5.29 14.96
C VAL A 183 11.89 -4.16 14.99
N LEU A 184 11.26 -3.87 13.84
CA LEU A 184 10.19 -2.89 13.71
C LEU A 184 9.03 -3.48 12.90
N THR A 185 7.79 -3.20 13.32
CA THR A 185 6.59 -3.48 12.53
C THR A 185 6.29 -2.27 11.63
N LYS A 186 6.24 -2.49 10.31
CA LYS A 186 5.89 -1.46 9.32
C LYS A 186 4.93 -2.05 8.29
N HIS A 187 3.74 -1.43 8.15
CA HIS A 187 2.69 -1.89 7.23
C HIS A 187 2.30 -3.37 7.44
N ASN A 188 2.19 -3.81 8.70
CA ASN A 188 1.90 -5.21 9.08
C ASN A 188 2.97 -6.23 8.66
N SER A 189 4.13 -5.79 8.17
CA SER A 189 5.29 -6.62 7.95
C SER A 189 6.41 -6.24 8.91
N ARG A 190 7.36 -7.14 9.15
CA ARG A 190 8.53 -6.88 9.99
C ARG A 190 9.72 -6.53 9.13
N GLN A 191 10.50 -5.59 9.64
CA GLN A 191 11.77 -5.16 9.07
C GLN A 191 12.78 -4.97 10.19
N ILE A 192 14.06 -5.09 9.86
CA ILE A 192 15.16 -4.81 10.78
C ILE A 192 15.67 -3.40 10.49
N GLN A 193 15.65 -2.51 11.48
CA GLN A 193 16.47 -1.30 11.42
C GLN A 193 17.90 -1.69 11.79
N ALA A 194 18.74 -1.87 10.79
CA ALA A 194 20.12 -2.32 10.96
C ALA A 194 20.95 -1.22 11.63
N ASP A 195 21.51 -1.55 12.79
CA ASP A 195 22.47 -0.70 13.50
C ASP A 195 23.90 -1.04 13.01
N HIS A 196 24.19 -2.32 12.72
CA HIS A 196 25.45 -2.79 12.14
C HIS A 196 25.22 -3.86 11.06
N ILE A 197 26.00 -3.81 9.98
CA ILE A 197 26.06 -4.82 8.93
C ILE A 197 27.54 -5.14 8.66
N ASP A 198 27.95 -6.36 8.95
CA ASP A 198 29.32 -6.84 8.73
C ASP A 198 29.32 -7.93 7.67
N ILE A 199 30.26 -7.87 6.71
CA ILE A 199 30.45 -8.95 5.73
C ILE A 199 31.13 -10.13 6.43
N CYS A 200 30.53 -11.31 6.33
CA CYS A 200 31.14 -12.55 6.81
C CYS A 200 32.23 -12.99 5.84
N LEU A 201 33.46 -13.13 6.34
CA LEU A 201 34.61 -13.55 5.54
C LEU A 201 34.74 -15.08 5.47
N SER A 202 34.21 -15.78 6.48
CA SER A 202 34.27 -17.23 6.57
C SER A 202 32.95 -17.86 6.14
N ALA A 203 33.01 -18.86 5.26
CA ALA A 203 31.85 -19.66 4.90
C ALA A 203 31.26 -20.45 6.09
N ASN A 204 32.05 -20.68 7.15
CA ASN A 204 31.60 -21.41 8.33
C ASN A 204 30.80 -20.53 9.31
N ASP A 205 30.81 -19.20 9.15
CA ASP A 205 30.11 -18.29 10.06
C ASP A 205 28.60 -18.58 10.11
N GLU A 206 28.01 -18.93 8.97
CA GLU A 206 26.59 -19.29 8.86
C GLU A 206 26.26 -20.57 9.63
N ILE A 207 27.05 -21.63 9.45
CA ILE A 207 26.86 -22.91 10.14
C ILE A 207 27.03 -22.73 11.66
N HIS A 208 28.01 -21.94 12.09
CA HIS A 208 28.20 -21.64 13.51
C HIS A 208 27.04 -20.85 14.09
N HIS A 209 26.51 -19.87 13.35
CA HIS A 209 25.32 -19.12 13.75
C HIS A 209 24.11 -20.05 13.87
N TRP A 210 23.85 -20.92 12.90
CA TRP A 210 22.74 -21.88 12.95
C TRP A 210 22.85 -22.81 14.15
N SER A 211 24.03 -23.39 14.38
CA SER A 211 24.27 -24.26 15.54
C SER A 211 24.02 -23.52 16.86
N GLN A 212 24.45 -22.26 16.95
CA GLN A 212 24.22 -21.42 18.12
C GLN A 212 22.73 -21.13 18.34
N VAL A 213 21.99 -20.75 17.29
CA VAL A 213 20.56 -20.46 17.37
C VAL A 213 19.76 -21.70 17.77
N LEU A 214 20.08 -22.88 17.21
CA LEU A 214 19.44 -24.14 17.58
C LEU A 214 19.69 -24.51 19.04
N ALA A 215 20.92 -24.33 19.53
CA ALA A 215 21.24 -24.54 20.94
C ALA A 215 20.44 -23.57 21.83
N LEU A 216 20.36 -22.29 21.47
CA LEU A 216 19.58 -21.28 22.19
C LEU A 216 18.08 -21.61 22.21
N HIS A 217 17.51 -22.13 21.12
CA HIS A 217 16.12 -22.60 21.13
C HIS A 217 15.91 -23.73 22.14
N LYS A 218 16.80 -24.72 22.14
CA LYS A 218 16.73 -25.85 23.08
C LYS A 218 16.92 -25.43 24.54
N GLU A 219 17.89 -24.56 24.79
CA GLU A 219 18.35 -24.23 26.14
C GLU A 219 17.69 -22.98 26.74
N LYS A 220 17.12 -22.09 25.92
CA LYS A 220 16.65 -20.78 26.39
C LYS A 220 15.29 -20.38 25.84
N TYR A 221 15.09 -20.38 24.52
CA TYR A 221 13.86 -19.82 23.93
C TYR A 221 12.65 -20.73 24.15
N SER A 222 12.78 -22.04 23.97
CA SER A 222 11.65 -22.98 24.01
C SER A 222 11.39 -23.62 25.38
N GLN A 223 12.20 -23.30 26.39
CA GLN A 223 11.99 -23.81 27.75
C GLN A 223 10.68 -23.29 28.34
N SER A 224 9.86 -24.17 28.89
CA SER A 224 8.68 -23.80 29.66
C SER A 224 9.06 -23.10 30.98
N GLY A 225 8.49 -21.93 31.24
CA GLY A 225 8.70 -21.18 32.49
C GLY A 225 8.75 -19.67 32.25
N PRO A 226 8.51 -18.85 33.28
CA PRO A 226 8.55 -17.39 33.14
C PRO A 226 9.97 -16.92 32.82
N PHE A 227 10.07 -15.82 32.08
CA PHE A 227 11.34 -15.14 31.87
C PHE A 227 11.79 -14.45 33.16
N LEU A 228 13.01 -14.77 33.59
CA LEU A 228 13.71 -14.11 34.68
C LEU A 228 14.80 -13.22 34.10
N ILE A 229 14.80 -11.94 34.48
CA ILE A 229 15.86 -11.01 34.09
C ILE A 229 17.16 -11.50 34.74
N PRO A 230 18.21 -11.80 33.96
CA PRO A 230 19.51 -12.18 34.52
C PRO A 230 19.99 -11.10 35.48
N VAL A 231 20.17 -11.48 36.75
CA VAL A 231 20.77 -10.59 37.75
C VAL A 231 22.15 -10.24 37.25
N SER A 232 22.40 -8.94 37.03
CA SER A 232 23.75 -8.49 36.71
C SER A 232 24.58 -8.79 37.94
N THR A 233 25.34 -9.89 37.90
CA THR A 233 26.44 -10.11 38.82
C THR A 233 27.40 -8.97 38.56
N ILE A 234 27.21 -7.89 39.31
CA ILE A 234 28.22 -6.85 39.50
C ILE A 234 29.35 -7.64 40.12
N SER A 235 30.26 -8.13 39.28
CA SER A 235 31.47 -8.79 39.72
C SER A 235 32.18 -7.72 40.51
N ALA A 236 32.03 -7.79 41.84
CA ALA A 236 32.79 -6.97 42.76
C ALA A 236 34.23 -7.26 42.38
N ALA A 237 34.87 -6.31 41.71
CA ALA A 237 36.24 -6.41 41.32
C ALA A 237 37.01 -6.70 42.61
N SER A 238 37.46 -7.94 42.74
CA SER A 238 38.53 -8.27 43.67
C SER A 238 39.65 -7.27 43.38
N PRO A 239 40.23 -6.58 44.38
CA PRO A 239 41.41 -5.75 44.15
C PRO A 239 42.51 -6.69 43.65
N GLU A 240 42.80 -6.62 42.35
CA GLU A 240 43.87 -7.41 41.73
C GLU A 240 45.19 -6.70 42.03
N GLU A 241 46.05 -7.40 42.79
CA GLU A 241 47.48 -7.12 42.88
C GLU A 241 48.10 -7.06 41.49
N ALA A 242 49.01 -6.09 41.31
CA ALA A 242 49.69 -5.81 40.06
C ALA A 242 50.48 -7.03 39.52
N PRO A 243 50.43 -7.32 38.20
CA PRO A 243 51.31 -8.32 37.60
C PRO A 243 52.61 -7.70 37.09
N SER A 244 53.73 -8.25 37.56
CA SER A 244 55.05 -8.10 36.96
C SER A 244 55.16 -8.89 35.66
N ILE A 245 55.76 -8.25 34.67
CA ILE A 245 56.15 -8.75 33.37
C ILE A 245 57.18 -9.88 33.52
N THR A 246 56.92 -11.08 33.00
CA THR A 246 57.94 -11.91 32.36
C THR A 246 57.32 -12.85 31.33
N GLN A 247 57.98 -12.91 30.17
CA GLN A 247 57.70 -13.75 29.01
C GLN A 247 57.91 -15.25 29.31
N GLU A 248 57.19 -16.15 28.63
CA GLU A 248 57.80 -17.21 27.81
C GLU A 248 56.76 -18.09 27.06
N LEU A 249 57.28 -18.75 26.02
CA LEU A 249 56.60 -19.53 24.99
C LEU A 249 56.10 -20.93 25.43
N HIS A 250 55.23 -21.48 24.57
CA HIS A 250 55.00 -22.90 24.22
C HIS A 250 53.74 -23.62 24.71
N SER A 251 52.98 -24.07 23.69
CA SER A 251 52.42 -25.41 23.47
C SER A 251 51.45 -26.10 24.46
N SER A 252 50.30 -26.46 23.86
CA SER A 252 49.64 -27.77 23.88
C SER A 252 48.86 -28.29 25.10
N ASN A 253 47.60 -28.64 24.80
CA ASN A 253 46.81 -29.82 25.21
C ASN A 253 46.31 -30.01 26.66
N TYR A 254 45.11 -30.60 26.69
CA TYR A 254 44.42 -31.37 27.75
C TYR A 254 43.34 -30.67 28.62
N THR A 255 42.08 -31.00 28.30
CA THR A 255 40.95 -31.32 29.23
C THR A 255 41.34 -32.39 30.27
N PRO A 256 40.55 -32.76 31.33
CA PRO A 256 39.15 -32.43 31.68
C PRO A 256 38.92 -32.16 33.20
N GLN A 257 37.66 -31.89 33.63
CA GLN A 257 36.91 -32.65 34.67
C GLN A 257 35.74 -31.85 35.32
N THR A 258 34.58 -32.52 35.32
CA THR A 258 33.39 -32.32 36.19
C THR A 258 33.63 -32.79 37.63
N PRO A 259 32.83 -32.37 38.62
CA PRO A 259 31.68 -33.19 39.08
C PRO A 259 30.42 -32.36 39.45
N SER A 260 29.21 -32.78 39.06
CA SER A 260 28.28 -33.65 39.82
C SER A 260 27.84 -33.13 41.20
N ARG A 261 26.57 -32.69 41.31
CA ARG A 261 25.78 -32.91 42.52
C ARG A 261 24.27 -32.94 42.25
N ARG A 262 23.64 -33.81 43.05
CA ARG A 262 22.32 -34.45 42.96
C ARG A 262 21.15 -33.58 43.46
N LEU A 263 19.96 -33.95 42.94
CA LEU A 263 18.64 -34.17 43.59
C LEU A 263 18.18 -33.20 44.70
N VAL A 264 16.95 -32.67 44.57
CA VAL A 264 15.81 -32.95 45.48
C VAL A 264 14.48 -32.65 44.74
N VAL A 265 13.56 -33.60 44.77
CA VAL A 265 12.11 -33.49 44.47
C VAL A 265 11.36 -33.51 45.80
N PRO A 266 10.24 -32.80 45.96
CA PRO A 266 8.95 -33.48 46.25
C PRO A 266 7.72 -32.81 45.57
N HIS A 267 6.78 -33.56 44.96
CA HIS A 267 5.41 -33.91 45.47
C HIS A 267 4.43 -32.69 45.57
N SER A 268 3.15 -32.65 45.16
CA SER A 268 2.11 -33.64 44.75
C SER A 268 0.78 -32.94 44.34
N THR A 269 0.09 -33.46 43.30
CA THR A 269 -1.39 -33.74 43.20
C THR A 269 -2.44 -32.58 43.10
N PRO A 270 -3.76 -32.82 42.83
CA PRO A 270 -4.38 -32.68 41.50
C PRO A 270 -5.80 -32.03 41.49
N SER A 271 -6.55 -32.19 40.39
CA SER A 271 -8.02 -31.96 40.20
C SER A 271 -8.39 -30.55 39.70
N THR A 272 -9.41 -30.29 38.85
CA THR A 272 -10.65 -31.03 38.56
C THR A 272 -11.27 -30.47 37.25
N VAL A 273 -12.04 -31.34 36.57
CA VAL A 273 -12.95 -31.14 35.43
C VAL A 273 -13.87 -29.90 35.48
N SER A 274 -14.20 -29.34 34.30
CA SER A 274 -15.60 -29.13 33.84
C SER A 274 -15.72 -28.64 32.38
N SER A 275 -16.69 -29.24 31.71
CA SER A 275 -17.20 -29.08 30.34
C SER A 275 -18.24 -27.97 30.21
N VAL A 276 -18.25 -27.17 29.12
CA VAL A 276 -19.49 -26.59 28.53
C VAL A 276 -19.33 -26.33 27.03
N SER A 277 -20.29 -26.85 26.26
CA SER A 277 -20.51 -26.69 24.83
C SER A 277 -21.07 -25.30 24.45
N GLY A 278 -20.68 -24.76 23.30
CA GLY A 278 -21.26 -23.54 22.72
C GLY A 278 -21.16 -23.53 21.20
N SER A 279 -22.31 -23.72 20.55
CA SER A 279 -22.55 -23.81 19.10
C SER A 279 -22.23 -22.53 18.31
N SER A 280 -21.61 -22.68 17.14
CA SER A 280 -21.35 -21.60 16.15
C SER A 280 -22.46 -21.52 15.09
N PRO A 281 -22.75 -20.34 14.52
CA PRO A 281 -23.76 -20.17 13.48
C PRO A 281 -23.22 -20.56 12.10
N VAL A 282 -24.07 -21.28 11.36
CA VAL A 282 -23.80 -21.79 10.00
C VAL A 282 -23.79 -20.62 9.00
N LYS A 283 -22.74 -20.59 8.18
CA LYS A 283 -22.50 -19.63 7.10
C LYS A 283 -23.25 -20.13 5.86
N SER A 284 -24.29 -19.42 5.42
CA SER A 284 -25.00 -19.72 4.18
C SER A 284 -24.14 -19.33 2.98
N GLU A 285 -24.02 -20.26 2.04
CA GLU A 285 -23.25 -20.17 0.79
C GLU A 285 -24.05 -19.41 -0.30
N TYR A 286 -23.32 -18.63 -1.11
CA TYR A 286 -23.76 -17.94 -2.35
C TYR A 286 -24.73 -16.76 -2.21
N GLU A 287 -24.32 -15.69 -1.52
CA GLU A 287 -24.76 -14.34 -1.91
C GLU A 287 -23.65 -13.68 -2.73
N ASP A 288 -24.01 -13.15 -3.91
CA ASP A 288 -23.19 -12.24 -4.71
C ASP A 288 -22.52 -11.23 -3.78
N GLN A 289 -21.20 -11.34 -3.59
CA GLN A 289 -20.45 -10.45 -2.73
C GLN A 289 -20.50 -9.04 -3.32
N THR A 290 -21.54 -8.30 -2.94
CA THR A 290 -21.69 -6.88 -3.25
C THR A 290 -20.38 -6.20 -2.86
N GLN A 291 -19.82 -5.44 -3.82
CA GLN A 291 -18.52 -4.81 -3.64
C GLN A 291 -18.48 -4.08 -2.29
N PRO A 292 -17.38 -4.21 -1.51
CA PRO A 292 -17.31 -3.65 -0.17
C PRO A 292 -17.47 -2.13 -0.19
N ARG A 293 -18.69 -1.63 0.07
CA ARG A 293 -18.97 -0.19 0.09
C ARG A 293 -18.21 0.48 1.27
N LEU A 294 -17.49 1.56 0.98
CA LEU A 294 -16.72 2.29 2.00
C LEU A 294 -17.62 3.21 2.85
N ARG A 295 -17.17 3.52 4.08
CA ARG A 295 -17.88 4.47 4.96
C ARG A 295 -17.83 5.88 4.37
N HIS A 296 -18.84 6.71 4.59
CA HIS A 296 -18.78 8.10 4.14
C HIS A 296 -17.58 8.86 4.76
N PRO A 297 -16.84 9.71 4.01
CA PRO A 297 -15.65 10.41 4.52
C PRO A 297 -15.87 11.25 5.77
N SER A 298 -17.07 11.81 5.98
CA SER A 298 -17.40 12.57 7.20
C SER A 298 -17.37 11.73 8.48
N ARG A 299 -17.51 10.41 8.37
CA ARG A 299 -17.57 9.48 9.50
C ARG A 299 -16.23 8.81 9.82
N LEU A 300 -15.19 9.10 9.04
CA LEU A 300 -13.85 8.64 9.35
C LEU A 300 -13.28 9.38 10.57
N HIS A 301 -12.56 8.66 11.42
CA HIS A 301 -11.87 9.24 12.57
C HIS A 301 -10.58 9.91 12.14
N SER A 302 -10.11 10.90 12.90
CA SER A 302 -8.88 11.64 12.58
C SER A 302 -7.61 10.77 12.51
N ARG A 303 -7.60 9.63 13.21
CA ARG A 303 -6.51 8.64 13.11
C ARG A 303 -6.50 7.88 11.78
N ASP A 304 -7.67 7.71 11.18
CA ASP A 304 -7.85 7.01 9.91
C ASP A 304 -7.60 7.96 8.72
N LEU A 305 -7.59 9.27 8.94
CA LEU A 305 -7.31 10.30 7.94
C LEU A 305 -5.80 10.41 7.65
N ASN A 306 -5.33 9.55 6.76
CA ASN A 306 -3.95 9.54 6.25
C ASN A 306 -3.94 9.39 4.72
N LEU A 307 -2.75 9.52 4.12
CA LEU A 307 -2.57 9.45 2.66
C LEU A 307 -3.06 8.13 2.05
N ASN A 308 -2.86 7.00 2.74
CA ASN A 308 -3.25 5.69 2.23
C ASN A 308 -4.78 5.54 2.21
N THR A 309 -5.47 5.98 3.26
CA THR A 309 -6.94 5.99 3.30
C THR A 309 -7.50 6.88 2.20
N PHE A 310 -6.92 8.07 1.99
CA PHE A 310 -7.34 8.95 0.90
C PHE A 310 -7.16 8.30 -0.47
N ARG A 311 -6.02 7.62 -0.71
CA ARG A 311 -5.77 6.83 -1.93
C ARG A 311 -6.83 5.75 -2.17
N ILE A 312 -7.20 4.99 -1.14
CA ILE A 312 -8.25 3.96 -1.22
C ILE A 312 -9.59 4.57 -1.66
N TYR A 313 -9.96 5.74 -1.12
CA TYR A 313 -11.23 6.40 -1.45
C TYR A 313 -11.24 6.99 -2.86
N VAL A 314 -10.12 7.57 -3.31
CA VAL A 314 -9.99 8.04 -4.69
C VAL A 314 -10.16 6.87 -5.66
N LYS A 315 -9.46 5.75 -5.42
CA LYS A 315 -9.60 4.55 -6.26
C LYS A 315 -11.03 4.01 -6.24
N HIS A 316 -11.61 3.84 -5.04
CA HIS A 316 -12.98 3.34 -4.91
C HIS A 316 -14.00 4.20 -5.65
N TYR A 317 -13.86 5.53 -5.59
CA TYR A 317 -14.71 6.43 -6.34
C TYR A 317 -14.52 6.28 -7.85
N MET A 318 -13.29 6.13 -8.35
CA MET A 318 -13.04 5.90 -9.77
C MET A 318 -13.66 4.57 -10.25
N ASP A 319 -13.51 3.51 -9.46
CA ASP A 319 -14.06 2.17 -9.76
C ASP A 319 -15.61 2.14 -9.75
N ASN A 320 -16.25 3.03 -8.99
CA ASN A 320 -17.70 3.01 -8.72
C ASN A 320 -18.41 4.31 -9.14
N ALA A 321 -17.75 5.17 -9.91
CA ALA A 321 -18.37 6.40 -10.36
C ALA A 321 -19.61 6.04 -11.19
N PRO A 322 -20.71 6.82 -11.09
CA PRO A 322 -21.85 6.61 -11.96
C PRO A 322 -21.43 6.64 -13.42
N ALA A 323 -22.19 6.06 -14.34
CA ALA A 323 -21.97 6.31 -15.77
C ALA A 323 -22.19 7.81 -16.05
N PRO A 324 -21.44 8.45 -16.95
CA PRO A 324 -21.76 9.79 -17.39
C PRO A 324 -23.18 9.75 -17.98
N ALA A 325 -24.06 10.64 -17.53
CA ALA A 325 -25.34 10.82 -18.20
C ALA A 325 -25.02 11.33 -19.60
N VAL A 326 -25.16 10.45 -20.59
CA VAL A 326 -25.06 10.84 -21.99
C VAL A 326 -26.33 11.64 -22.24
N ASP A 327 -26.23 12.97 -22.16
CA ASP A 327 -27.30 13.85 -22.61
C ASP A 327 -27.46 13.66 -24.12
N LEU A 328 -28.27 12.67 -24.49
CA LEU A 328 -28.65 12.32 -25.87
C LEU A 328 -29.29 13.49 -26.64
N HIS A 329 -29.49 14.64 -25.99
CA HIS A 329 -30.03 15.86 -26.61
C HIS A 329 -28.98 16.88 -27.04
N ASN A 330 -27.71 16.75 -26.65
CA ASN A 330 -26.64 17.61 -27.17
C ASN A 330 -25.87 16.87 -28.26
N CYS A 331 -26.51 16.72 -29.42
CA CYS A 331 -25.82 16.37 -30.65
C CYS A 331 -24.82 17.49 -30.97
N LEU A 332 -23.55 17.31 -30.62
CA LEU A 332 -22.45 18.25 -30.91
C LEU A 332 -22.32 18.58 -32.40
N VAL A 333 -22.99 17.82 -33.28
CA VAL A 333 -23.00 18.01 -34.73
C VAL A 333 -24.17 18.91 -35.18
N CYS A 334 -25.30 18.93 -34.46
CA CYS A 334 -26.36 19.91 -34.72
C CYS A 334 -26.08 21.13 -33.85
N GLY A 335 -25.39 22.15 -34.40
CA GLY A 335 -25.31 23.46 -33.74
C GLY A 335 -26.70 24.01 -33.39
N PRO A 336 -26.81 25.05 -32.56
CA PRO A 336 -28.09 25.63 -32.11
C PRO A 336 -28.88 26.36 -33.22
N SER A 337 -28.68 25.96 -34.47
CA SER A 337 -29.52 26.37 -35.60
C SER A 337 -30.82 25.58 -35.54
N GLU A 338 -31.92 26.32 -35.58
CA GLU A 338 -33.28 25.82 -35.74
C GLU A 338 -33.32 24.74 -36.84
N TYR A 339 -33.97 23.60 -36.55
CA TYR A 339 -34.18 22.44 -37.42
C TYR A 339 -32.97 21.53 -37.70
N CYS A 340 -32.87 20.39 -36.99
CA CYS A 340 -32.08 19.23 -37.44
C CYS A 340 -33.03 18.20 -38.11
N PRO A 341 -33.05 18.06 -39.45
CA PRO A 341 -34.09 17.32 -40.19
C PRO A 341 -33.86 15.79 -40.27
N HIS A 342 -33.04 15.20 -39.38
CA HIS A 342 -32.61 13.81 -39.53
C HIS A 342 -33.44 12.76 -38.78
N PHE A 343 -34.64 13.12 -38.30
CA PHE A 343 -35.60 12.14 -37.80
C PHE A 343 -36.93 12.26 -38.56
N ASP A 344 -36.90 11.92 -39.85
CA ASP A 344 -38.10 11.53 -40.57
C ASP A 344 -38.61 10.20 -39.99
N SER A 345 -39.41 10.34 -38.94
CA SER A 345 -40.27 9.30 -38.42
C SER A 345 -41.37 9.02 -39.44
N SER A 346 -41.06 8.16 -40.41
CA SER A 346 -42.04 7.48 -41.24
C SER A 346 -42.21 6.04 -40.74
N SER A 347 -42.99 5.87 -39.67
CA SER A 347 -43.74 4.62 -39.47
C SER A 347 -44.94 4.84 -38.54
N SER A 348 -46.10 4.92 -39.20
CA SER A 348 -47.43 4.49 -38.78
C SER A 348 -48.16 5.21 -37.64
N ALA A 349 -49.19 5.93 -38.10
CA ALA A 349 -50.38 6.39 -37.39
C ALA A 349 -51.08 5.30 -36.55
N THR A 350 -51.67 5.67 -35.41
CA THR A 350 -53.14 5.91 -35.31
C THR A 350 -53.55 6.43 -33.93
N ALA A 351 -54.30 7.54 -33.96
CA ALA A 351 -55.41 7.93 -33.08
C ALA A 351 -55.21 8.04 -31.55
N GLY A 352 -55.48 9.25 -31.04
CA GLY A 352 -56.16 9.43 -29.75
C GLY A 352 -55.59 10.49 -28.82
N LEU A 353 -55.86 11.77 -29.11
CA LEU A 353 -55.81 12.84 -28.11
C LEU A 353 -56.66 12.47 -26.89
N ARG A 354 -56.11 12.60 -25.68
CA ARG A 354 -56.75 13.39 -24.61
C ARG A 354 -55.73 13.80 -23.54
N GLN A 355 -55.72 15.11 -23.30
CA GLN A 355 -54.98 15.82 -22.26
C GLN A 355 -55.53 15.51 -20.86
N HIS A 356 -54.70 15.87 -19.87
CA HIS A 356 -55.02 16.17 -18.48
C HIS A 356 -55.47 15.00 -17.59
N SER A 357 -54.67 14.69 -16.57
CA SER A 357 -54.78 15.35 -15.25
C SER A 357 -54.03 14.55 -14.19
N PHE A 358 -53.45 15.27 -13.24
CA PHE A 358 -52.90 14.75 -11.99
C PHE A 358 -53.95 13.93 -11.23
N HIS A 359 -53.61 12.72 -10.81
CA HIS A 359 -54.23 12.12 -9.62
C HIS A 359 -53.27 11.15 -8.91
N ILE A 360 -53.21 11.36 -7.60
CA ILE A 360 -52.46 10.64 -6.57
C ILE A 360 -52.91 9.18 -6.48
N PRO A 361 -52.00 8.18 -6.34
CA PRO A 361 -52.38 6.83 -6.00
C PRO A 361 -52.37 6.60 -4.48
N THR A 362 -53.57 6.53 -3.91
CA THR A 362 -53.87 5.74 -2.70
C THR A 362 -53.89 4.26 -3.07
N THR A 363 -53.11 3.46 -2.35
CA THR A 363 -53.35 2.02 -2.08
C THR A 363 -54.77 1.83 -1.49
N PRO A 364 -55.43 0.64 -1.53
CA PRO A 364 -54.84 -0.64 -1.14
C PRO A 364 -55.48 -1.97 -1.68
N MET A 365 -54.93 -3.08 -1.16
CA MET A 365 -55.58 -4.37 -0.83
C MET A 365 -55.83 -5.46 -1.90
N ASN A 366 -54.88 -6.40 -1.97
CA ASN A 366 -54.92 -7.75 -1.39
C ASN A 366 -56.29 -8.49 -1.23
N SER A 367 -56.48 -9.55 -2.03
CA SER A 367 -57.16 -10.83 -1.75
C SER A 367 -56.73 -11.79 -2.89
N SER A 368 -56.09 -12.95 -2.72
CA SER A 368 -56.24 -14.16 -1.91
C SER A 368 -57.48 -15.00 -2.24
N ALA A 369 -57.23 -16.31 -2.39
CA ALA A 369 -58.13 -17.45 -2.69
C ALA A 369 -58.42 -17.67 -4.18
N LEU A 370 -58.46 -18.88 -4.75
CA LEU A 370 -58.31 -20.26 -4.24
C LEU A 370 -58.14 -21.18 -5.47
N ASN A 371 -57.59 -22.37 -5.23
CA ASN A 371 -57.38 -23.53 -6.10
C ASN A 371 -58.46 -23.81 -7.15
N ASP A 372 -58.06 -24.35 -8.31
CA ASP A 372 -58.66 -25.62 -8.76
C ASP A 372 -57.76 -26.42 -9.73
N ILE A 373 -57.89 -27.73 -9.59
CA ILE A 373 -57.18 -28.83 -10.25
C ILE A 373 -57.89 -29.15 -11.57
N GLY A 374 -57.15 -29.41 -12.66
CA GLY A 374 -57.78 -29.76 -13.93
C GLY A 374 -56.84 -30.36 -14.98
N VAL A 375 -56.75 -31.68 -14.96
CA VAL A 375 -56.15 -32.59 -15.95
C VAL A 375 -56.71 -32.34 -17.36
N GLY A 376 -55.88 -32.44 -18.40
CA GLY A 376 -56.39 -32.56 -19.77
C GLY A 376 -55.35 -32.49 -20.87
N GLU A 377 -54.82 -33.66 -21.27
CA GLU A 377 -54.21 -33.88 -22.58
C GLU A 377 -55.12 -33.36 -23.70
N LYS A 378 -54.53 -32.71 -24.71
CA LYS A 378 -54.99 -32.76 -26.11
C LYS A 378 -53.92 -32.19 -27.04
N THR A 379 -53.34 -33.10 -27.83
CA THR A 379 -52.69 -32.85 -29.11
C THR A 379 -53.60 -32.06 -30.05
N PRO A 380 -53.02 -31.32 -31.00
CA PRO A 380 -53.61 -31.34 -32.33
C PRO A 380 -52.60 -31.64 -33.43
N ARG A 381 -53.06 -32.51 -34.32
CA ARG A 381 -52.45 -32.95 -35.57
C ARG A 381 -52.43 -31.84 -36.63
N THR A 382 -51.41 -31.97 -37.47
CA THR A 382 -51.28 -31.62 -38.90
C THR A 382 -52.53 -31.21 -39.68
N SER A 383 -52.39 -30.12 -40.43
CA SER A 383 -53.13 -29.88 -41.67
C SER A 383 -52.14 -29.49 -42.77
N MET A 384 -52.16 -30.26 -43.87
CA MET A 384 -51.48 -29.98 -45.12
C MET A 384 -52.46 -29.42 -46.14
N ALA A 385 -52.01 -28.41 -46.90
CA ALA A 385 -52.33 -28.05 -48.30
C ALA A 385 -52.08 -26.53 -48.43
N GLY A 386 -51.35 -25.96 -49.38
CA GLY A 386 -50.82 -26.45 -50.66
C GLY A 386 -50.95 -25.31 -51.67
N ASN A 387 -49.83 -24.70 -52.09
CA ASN A 387 -49.59 -24.03 -53.38
C ASN A 387 -48.23 -23.32 -53.33
N ARG A 388 -47.21 -23.85 -54.02
CA ARG A 388 -46.79 -23.53 -55.41
C ARG A 388 -46.18 -22.14 -55.56
N GLY A 389 -44.86 -22.17 -55.77
CA GLY A 389 -44.15 -21.29 -56.69
C GLY A 389 -43.54 -20.05 -56.08
N GLU A 390 -42.25 -20.13 -55.71
CA GLU A 390 -41.18 -19.34 -56.33
C GLU A 390 -39.86 -19.57 -55.58
N ASP A 391 -38.82 -19.86 -56.35
CA ASP A 391 -37.45 -20.10 -55.92
C ASP A 391 -36.86 -18.84 -55.27
N ALA A 392 -36.98 -18.73 -53.95
CA ALA A 392 -36.16 -17.82 -53.15
C ALA A 392 -35.68 -18.58 -51.90
N THR A 393 -34.43 -19.00 -51.93
CA THR A 393 -33.73 -19.51 -50.75
C THR A 393 -33.85 -18.48 -49.62
N PRO A 394 -34.31 -18.86 -48.41
CA PRO A 394 -34.41 -17.93 -47.30
C PRO A 394 -33.00 -17.53 -46.87
N ARG A 395 -32.54 -16.38 -47.35
CA ARG A 395 -31.34 -15.73 -46.83
C ARG A 395 -31.65 -15.37 -45.38
N ALA A 396 -30.92 -16.01 -44.46
CA ALA A 396 -30.96 -15.68 -43.05
C ALA A 396 -30.88 -14.15 -42.87
N PRO A 397 -31.75 -13.55 -42.05
CA PRO A 397 -31.67 -12.12 -41.79
C PRO A 397 -30.29 -11.82 -41.21
N ARG A 398 -29.53 -11.00 -41.92
CA ARG A 398 -28.26 -10.45 -41.43
C ARG A 398 -28.57 -9.49 -40.28
N TYR A 399 -28.81 -10.02 -39.09
CA TYR A 399 -28.64 -9.31 -37.84
C TYR A 399 -27.14 -9.12 -37.60
N GLY A 400 -26.56 -8.16 -38.33
CA GLY A 400 -25.15 -7.79 -38.27
C GLY A 400 -24.93 -6.47 -37.52
N VAL A 401 -25.74 -6.17 -36.50
CA VAL A 401 -25.44 -5.07 -35.58
C VAL A 401 -24.70 -5.67 -34.40
N LEU A 402 -23.36 -5.66 -34.50
CA LEU A 402 -22.42 -6.05 -33.45
C LEU A 402 -22.74 -5.27 -32.16
N PRO A 403 -23.21 -5.91 -31.08
CA PRO A 403 -23.48 -5.25 -29.79
C PRO A 403 -22.21 -4.76 -29.07
N GLU A 404 -21.03 -5.11 -29.57
CA GLU A 404 -19.77 -5.06 -28.81
C GLU A 404 -19.12 -3.67 -28.75
N GLN A 405 -19.48 -2.73 -29.63
CA GLN A 405 -18.95 -1.35 -29.56
C GLN A 405 -19.61 -0.49 -28.46
N SER A 406 -20.74 -0.92 -27.89
CA SER A 406 -21.51 -0.09 -26.96
C SER A 406 -20.87 0.06 -25.56
N GLU A 407 -20.00 -0.86 -25.12
CA GLU A 407 -19.39 -0.78 -23.79
C GLU A 407 -18.18 0.15 -23.75
N ARG A 408 -17.32 0.13 -24.79
CA ARG A 408 -16.19 1.09 -24.90
C ARG A 408 -16.64 2.54 -24.91
N GLN A 409 -17.84 2.82 -25.43
CA GLN A 409 -18.40 4.18 -25.47
C GLN A 409 -18.81 4.73 -24.09
N LYS A 410 -18.83 3.89 -23.04
CA LYS A 410 -19.19 4.31 -21.68
C LYS A 410 -17.98 4.70 -20.83
N LEU A 411 -16.77 4.37 -21.27
CA LEU A 411 -15.57 4.62 -20.49
C LEU A 411 -15.11 6.06 -20.68
N CYS A 412 -15.12 6.84 -19.60
CA CYS A 412 -14.60 8.20 -19.61
C CYS A 412 -13.47 8.35 -18.59
N GLY A 413 -12.38 8.99 -19.01
CA GLY A 413 -11.24 9.25 -18.14
C GLY A 413 -11.54 10.32 -17.10
N PHE A 414 -10.91 10.20 -15.93
CA PHE A 414 -11.01 11.15 -14.83
C PHE A 414 -9.79 12.09 -14.85
N THR A 415 -10.03 13.39 -14.95
CA THR A 415 -8.97 14.39 -14.75
C THR A 415 -8.79 14.70 -13.26
N MET A 416 -7.63 15.26 -12.90
CA MET A 416 -7.38 15.68 -11.52
C MET A 416 -8.33 16.81 -11.08
N SER A 417 -8.65 17.75 -11.98
CA SER A 417 -9.65 18.80 -11.74
C SER A 417 -11.04 18.22 -11.46
N TYR A 418 -11.48 17.21 -12.21
CA TYR A 418 -12.74 16.52 -11.97
C TYR A 418 -12.76 15.89 -10.57
N LEU A 419 -11.73 15.11 -10.21
CA LEU A 419 -11.65 14.44 -8.91
C LEU A 419 -11.63 15.42 -7.73
N ARG A 420 -11.03 16.61 -7.89
CA ARG A 420 -11.04 17.68 -6.87
C ARG A 420 -12.40 18.31 -6.65
N ARG A 421 -13.30 18.25 -7.65
CA ARG A 421 -14.65 18.81 -7.59
C ARG A 421 -15.68 17.83 -7.02
N VAL A 422 -15.32 16.55 -6.90
CA VAL A 422 -16.17 15.54 -6.22
C VAL A 422 -16.30 15.92 -4.74
N PRO A 423 -17.51 16.27 -4.25
CA PRO A 423 -17.69 16.83 -2.91
C PRO A 423 -17.12 15.96 -1.79
N GLU A 424 -17.31 14.65 -1.87
CA GLU A 424 -16.89 13.70 -0.84
C GLU A 424 -15.37 13.51 -0.82
N LEU A 425 -14.72 13.45 -2.00
CA LEU A 425 -13.26 13.41 -2.09
C LEU A 425 -12.64 14.74 -1.66
N ARG A 426 -13.26 15.87 -2.02
CA ARG A 426 -12.84 17.21 -1.58
C ARG A 426 -12.90 17.35 -0.06
N LEU A 427 -14.00 16.92 0.55
CA LEU A 427 -14.17 16.87 2.00
C LEU A 427 -13.09 16.00 2.64
N MET A 428 -12.86 14.80 2.11
CA MET A 428 -11.84 13.89 2.63
C MET A 428 -10.42 14.47 2.53
N ALA A 429 -10.08 15.09 1.41
CA ALA A 429 -8.79 15.73 1.18
C ALA A 429 -8.55 16.85 2.20
N ARG A 430 -9.55 17.72 2.39
CA ARG A 430 -9.48 18.80 3.40
C ARG A 430 -9.24 18.25 4.80
N ARG A 431 -10.06 17.29 5.23
CA ARG A 431 -9.92 16.67 6.56
C ARG A 431 -8.57 15.98 6.73
N THR A 432 -8.04 15.35 5.67
CA THR A 432 -6.71 14.70 5.68
C THR A 432 -5.59 15.72 5.82
N VAL A 433 -5.64 16.84 5.10
CA VAL A 433 -4.66 17.93 5.21
C VAL A 433 -4.69 18.57 6.60
N GLU A 434 -5.88 18.82 7.16
CA GLU A 434 -6.05 19.36 8.51
C GLU A 434 -5.52 18.39 9.59
N ALA A 435 -5.84 17.10 9.47
CA ALA A 435 -5.35 16.07 10.38
C ALA A 435 -3.82 15.94 10.32
N GLU A 436 -3.22 16.01 9.14
CA GLU A 436 -1.78 15.98 8.95
C GLU A 436 -1.10 17.24 9.51
N ALA A 437 -1.65 18.42 9.27
CA ALA A 437 -1.16 19.67 9.85
C ALA A 437 -1.23 19.63 11.39
N LYS A 438 -2.31 19.05 11.95
CA LYS A 438 -2.45 18.82 13.40
C LYS A 438 -1.37 17.86 13.92
N ARG A 439 -1.13 16.73 13.24
CA ARG A 439 -0.06 15.78 13.60
C ARG A 439 1.31 16.43 13.59
N ARG A 440 1.65 17.21 12.56
CA ARG A 440 2.91 17.96 12.48
C ARG A 440 3.07 18.95 13.61
N ARG A 441 2.04 19.74 13.93
CA ARG A 441 2.08 20.66 15.09
C ARG A 441 2.28 19.92 16.42
N HIS A 442 1.67 18.75 16.60
CA HIS A 442 1.91 17.93 17.79
C HIS A 442 3.35 17.41 17.84
N GLN A 443 3.90 16.95 16.72
CA GLN A 443 5.27 16.49 16.61
C GLN A 443 6.26 17.64 16.91
N GLU A 444 6.07 18.81 16.30
CA GLU A 444 6.90 19.99 16.54
C GLU A 444 6.86 20.44 18.01
N ARG A 445 5.69 20.38 18.67
CA ARG A 445 5.58 20.66 20.11
C ARG A 445 6.31 19.62 20.95
N HIS A 446 6.27 18.36 20.54
CA HIS A 446 6.97 17.28 21.23
C HIS A 446 8.50 17.43 21.07
N ASP A 447 8.97 17.71 19.86
CA ASP A 447 10.38 17.96 19.56
C ASP A 447 10.90 19.24 20.25
N ALA A 448 10.07 20.29 20.33
CA ALA A 448 10.36 21.50 21.10
C ALA A 448 10.48 21.21 22.61
N LYS A 449 9.62 20.35 23.16
CA LYS A 449 9.71 19.91 24.56
C LYS A 449 10.98 19.09 24.81
N GLN A 450 11.32 18.16 23.91
CA GLN A 450 12.53 17.33 24.02
C GLN A 450 13.82 18.15 23.88
N SER A 451 13.83 19.15 23.01
CA SER A 451 14.98 20.06 22.86
C SER A 451 15.11 21.03 24.05
N ALA A 452 14.01 21.52 24.61
CA ALA A 452 14.02 22.33 25.82
C ALA A 452 14.56 21.54 27.03
N SER A 453 14.11 20.30 27.24
CA SER A 453 14.60 19.48 28.35
C SER A 453 16.11 19.16 28.25
N ARG A 454 16.63 18.95 27.03
CA ARG A 454 18.08 18.77 26.81
C ARG A 454 18.88 20.04 27.11
N SER A 455 18.36 21.22 26.78
CA SER A 455 19.05 22.50 27.04
C SER A 455 19.13 22.81 28.54
N THR A 456 18.09 22.52 29.32
CA THR A 456 18.08 22.78 30.76
C THR A 456 19.10 21.93 31.54
N GLN A 457 19.41 20.72 31.05
CA GLN A 457 20.34 19.81 31.74
C GLN A 457 21.82 20.25 31.62
N LEU A 458 22.19 20.95 30.55
CA LEU A 458 23.56 21.45 30.33
C LEU A 458 23.88 22.77 31.05
N ARG A 459 22.87 23.47 31.60
CA ARG A 459 23.08 24.75 32.32
C ARG A 459 23.09 24.64 33.84
N ARG A 460 22.96 23.45 34.43
CA ARG A 460 23.19 23.26 35.88
C ARG A 460 24.68 23.15 36.20
N ARG A 461 25.47 24.17 35.85
CA ARG A 461 26.75 24.44 36.51
C ARG A 461 26.48 25.51 37.57
N PRO A 462 26.75 25.25 38.87
CA PRO A 462 26.50 26.23 39.92
C PRO A 462 27.60 27.29 39.87
N GLU A 463 27.31 28.44 39.27
CA GLU A 463 28.11 29.65 39.47
C GLU A 463 27.35 30.57 40.43
N ASN A 464 27.80 30.55 41.68
CA ASN A 464 27.57 31.60 42.66
C ASN A 464 28.17 32.91 42.12
N VAL A 465 27.37 33.75 41.48
CA VAL A 465 27.71 35.18 41.34
C VAL A 465 26.44 36.00 41.55
N VAL A 466 26.42 36.66 42.70
CA VAL A 466 25.54 37.76 43.07
C VAL A 466 25.77 38.90 42.07
N GLY A 467 24.73 39.32 41.36
CA GLY A 467 24.85 40.33 40.30
C GLY A 467 23.51 40.90 39.86
N ASP A 468 23.22 42.05 40.43
CA ASP A 468 22.04 42.90 40.36
C ASP A 468 21.63 43.36 38.93
N SER A 469 20.32 43.63 38.77
CA SER A 469 19.67 44.57 37.83
C SER A 469 19.96 44.49 36.32
N ARG A 470 18.93 44.24 35.49
CA ARG A 470 17.95 45.27 35.07
C ARG A 470 16.97 44.69 34.06
N ARG A 471 15.71 44.84 34.44
CA ARG A 471 14.46 44.76 33.67
C ARG A 471 14.58 45.53 32.35
N GLU A 472 14.36 44.87 31.21
CA GLU A 472 13.91 45.55 30.00
C GLU A 472 12.93 44.66 29.23
N GLU A 473 11.66 45.03 29.39
CA GLU A 473 10.47 44.53 28.71
C GLU A 473 10.50 45.00 27.25
N LEU A 474 10.91 44.14 26.32
CA LEU A 474 10.52 44.24 24.92
C LEU A 474 10.05 42.87 24.45
N ARG A 475 8.89 42.45 24.98
CA ARG A 475 8.04 41.41 24.38
C ARG A 475 7.47 41.97 23.07
N GLY A 476 8.31 42.03 22.05
CA GLY A 476 7.88 42.23 20.69
C GLY A 476 7.06 41.02 20.27
N ASP A 477 5.74 41.19 20.29
CA ASP A 477 4.72 40.28 19.77
C ASP A 477 4.91 40.16 18.24
N ARG A 478 6.03 39.54 17.83
CA ARG A 478 6.23 39.09 16.47
C ARG A 478 5.30 37.89 16.31
N LYS A 479 4.02 38.17 16.06
CA LYS A 479 3.11 37.35 15.26
C LYS A 479 3.94 36.84 14.09
N ARG A 480 4.54 35.66 14.26
CA ARG A 480 5.12 34.89 13.17
C ARG A 480 3.90 34.42 12.38
N SER A 481 3.38 35.32 11.55
CA SER A 481 2.64 35.02 10.33
C SER A 481 3.57 34.26 9.38
N GLY A 482 4.08 33.12 9.85
CA GLY A 482 4.72 32.14 8.99
C GLY A 482 3.65 31.74 8.01
N GLY A 483 3.75 32.27 6.79
CA GLY A 483 2.82 32.10 5.69
C GLY A 483 2.63 30.62 5.40
N GLY A 484 1.75 29.99 6.18
CA GLY A 484 1.40 28.61 6.01
C GLY A 484 0.81 28.47 4.62
N GLU A 485 1.37 27.57 3.82
CA GLU A 485 0.82 27.30 2.50
C GLU A 485 -0.70 27.05 2.59
N PRO A 486 -1.50 27.73 1.74
CA PRO A 486 -2.95 27.68 1.79
C PRO A 486 -3.46 26.25 1.64
N VAL A 487 -4.57 25.94 2.33
CA VAL A 487 -5.13 24.58 2.40
C VAL A 487 -5.44 24.04 0.99
N GLY A 488 -5.94 24.90 0.09
CA GLY A 488 -6.21 24.55 -1.30
C GLY A 488 -5.00 24.01 -2.06
N ARG A 489 -3.81 24.63 -1.91
CA ARG A 489 -2.56 24.14 -2.52
C ARG A 489 -2.13 22.79 -1.95
N LYS A 490 -2.28 22.59 -0.64
CA LYS A 490 -1.99 21.30 0.01
C LYS A 490 -2.94 20.20 -0.45
N MET A 491 -4.23 20.51 -0.61
CA MET A 491 -5.22 19.58 -1.17
C MET A 491 -4.87 19.21 -2.60
N LYS A 492 -4.52 20.18 -3.47
CA LYS A 492 -4.06 19.91 -4.84
C LYS A 492 -2.87 18.96 -4.83
N ARG A 493 -1.83 19.23 -4.03
CA ARG A 493 -0.67 18.35 -3.88
C ARG A 493 -1.05 16.94 -3.40
N LEU A 494 -2.01 16.83 -2.46
CA LEU A 494 -2.51 15.54 -1.97
C LEU A 494 -3.15 14.71 -3.09
N PHE A 495 -4.00 15.33 -3.94
CA PHE A 495 -4.57 14.66 -5.12
C PHE A 495 -3.48 14.24 -6.10
N SER A 496 -2.56 15.14 -6.47
CA SER A 496 -1.48 14.83 -7.41
C SER A 496 -0.62 13.65 -6.95
N VAL A 497 -0.18 13.66 -5.68
CA VAL A 497 0.60 12.55 -5.09
C VAL A 497 -0.20 11.25 -5.08
N THR A 498 -1.51 11.32 -4.88
CA THR A 498 -2.37 10.14 -4.83
C THR A 498 -2.56 9.51 -6.20
N ILE A 499 -2.81 10.33 -7.23
CA ILE A 499 -2.94 9.88 -8.63
C ILE A 499 -1.62 9.26 -9.09
N LEU A 500 -0.49 9.93 -8.86
CA LEU A 500 0.83 9.40 -9.21
C LEU A 500 1.09 8.04 -8.57
N LYS A 501 0.75 7.86 -7.29
CA LYS A 501 0.90 6.56 -6.62
C LYS A 501 0.00 5.48 -7.21
N LEU A 502 -1.26 5.79 -7.50
CA LEU A 502 -2.17 4.84 -8.14
C LEU A 502 -1.66 4.43 -9.54
N TYR A 503 -1.07 5.37 -10.28
CA TYR A 503 -0.47 5.11 -11.58
C TYR A 503 0.81 4.26 -11.46
N GLU A 504 1.70 4.58 -10.53
CA GLU A 504 2.91 3.80 -10.25
C GLU A 504 2.60 2.36 -9.82
N GLU A 505 1.52 2.16 -9.07
CA GLU A 505 1.00 0.85 -8.65
C GLU A 505 0.32 0.08 -9.80
N GLY A 506 0.08 0.72 -10.95
CA GLY A 506 -0.66 0.13 -12.06
C GLY A 506 -2.15 -0.06 -11.77
N SER A 507 -2.70 0.66 -10.79
CA SER A 507 -4.13 0.63 -10.43
C SER A 507 -4.99 1.56 -11.30
N ILE A 508 -4.37 2.54 -11.95
CA ILE A 508 -4.96 3.42 -12.96
C ILE A 508 -3.96 3.55 -14.12
N VAL A 509 -4.43 3.86 -15.32
CA VAL A 509 -3.60 4.14 -16.50
C VAL A 509 -3.95 5.49 -17.12
N LEU A 510 -3.04 6.06 -17.91
CA LEU A 510 -3.30 7.25 -18.71
C LEU A 510 -4.38 6.94 -19.76
N TRP A 511 -5.26 7.90 -20.04
CA TRP A 511 -6.39 7.72 -20.92
C TRP A 511 -6.47 8.83 -21.95
N ASP A 512 -6.27 8.46 -23.22
CA ASP A 512 -6.36 9.39 -24.36
C ASP A 512 -7.79 9.51 -24.93
N GLY A 513 -8.74 8.74 -24.38
CA GLY A 513 -10.14 8.76 -24.80
C GLY A 513 -10.95 9.92 -24.22
N PRO A 514 -12.28 9.87 -24.33
CA PRO A 514 -13.14 10.94 -23.84
C PRO A 514 -12.96 11.14 -22.33
N VAL A 515 -12.89 12.40 -21.93
CA VAL A 515 -12.82 12.81 -20.52
C VAL A 515 -14.22 12.93 -19.96
N ARG A 516 -14.39 12.51 -18.71
CA ARG A 516 -15.66 12.59 -18.01
C ARG A 516 -16.08 14.07 -17.92
N PRO A 517 -17.22 14.46 -18.51
CA PRO A 517 -17.65 15.84 -18.47
C PRO A 517 -17.92 16.19 -17.01
N PHE A 518 -17.38 17.32 -16.57
CA PHE A 518 -17.88 17.92 -15.35
C PHE A 518 -19.25 18.49 -15.71
N SER A 519 -20.32 17.90 -15.18
CA SER A 519 -21.61 18.58 -15.15
C SER A 519 -21.35 19.86 -14.37
N SER A 520 -21.15 20.95 -15.09
CA SER A 520 -21.14 22.30 -14.55
C SER A 520 -22.50 22.44 -13.90
N LEU A 521 -22.57 22.03 -12.64
CA LEU A 521 -23.74 22.11 -11.78
C LEU A 521 -24.19 23.54 -11.96
N ARG A 522 -25.27 23.73 -12.74
CA ARG A 522 -25.99 24.99 -12.74
C ARG A 522 -26.34 25.17 -11.28
N TYR A 523 -25.60 26.05 -10.61
CA TYR A 523 -25.55 26.18 -9.15
C TYR A 523 -26.90 26.60 -8.53
N GLY A 524 -28.00 26.56 -9.30
CA GLY A 524 -29.36 26.86 -8.86
C GLY A 524 -30.45 25.91 -9.36
N SER A 525 -30.14 24.81 -10.07
CA SER A 525 -31.19 23.83 -10.43
C SER A 525 -31.13 22.65 -9.48
N GLN A 526 -32.20 22.43 -8.72
CA GLN A 526 -32.36 21.43 -7.66
C GLN A 526 -32.36 19.98 -8.19
N SER A 527 -31.38 19.59 -9.01
CA SER A 527 -31.19 18.18 -9.36
C SER A 527 -30.79 17.42 -8.10
N GLY A 528 -31.55 16.37 -7.81
CA GLY A 528 -31.66 15.80 -6.47
C GLY A 528 -30.34 15.32 -5.84
N PRO A 529 -30.14 15.49 -4.51
CA PRO A 529 -28.91 15.21 -3.76
C PRO A 529 -28.49 13.72 -3.66
N ASN A 530 -29.03 12.83 -4.49
CA ASN A 530 -29.00 11.38 -4.24
C ASN A 530 -27.97 10.59 -5.05
N GLN A 531 -27.38 11.14 -6.13
CA GLN A 531 -26.50 10.31 -6.98
C GLN A 531 -25.16 9.95 -6.34
N SER A 532 -24.49 10.88 -5.64
CA SER A 532 -23.20 10.59 -5.01
C SER A 532 -23.33 9.78 -3.71
N GLN A 533 -24.51 9.78 -3.10
CA GLN A 533 -24.79 9.00 -1.88
C GLN A 533 -24.83 7.49 -2.13
N ALA A 534 -25.04 7.04 -3.36
CA ALA A 534 -25.11 5.62 -3.69
C ALA A 534 -23.76 4.90 -3.50
N ILE A 535 -22.64 5.59 -3.70
CA ILE A 535 -21.29 5.00 -3.61
C ILE A 535 -20.93 4.67 -2.16
N TRP A 536 -21.33 5.53 -1.22
CA TRP A 536 -20.90 5.44 0.17
C TRP A 536 -21.93 4.71 1.04
N LYS A 537 -21.49 3.92 2.03
CA LYS A 537 -22.41 3.37 3.04
C LYS A 537 -22.94 4.50 3.93
N SER A 538 -24.14 4.97 3.62
CA SER A 538 -24.99 5.69 4.57
C SER A 538 -25.65 4.66 5.48
N THR A 539 -25.20 4.53 6.73
CA THR A 539 -25.77 3.57 7.70
C THR A 539 -27.15 4.00 8.21
N SER A 540 -27.92 4.76 7.43
CA SER A 540 -29.21 5.31 7.87
C SER A 540 -30.40 4.36 7.62
N ALA A 541 -30.17 3.13 7.16
CA ALA A 541 -31.26 2.20 6.85
C ALA A 541 -31.78 1.35 8.03
N ALA A 542 -31.31 1.58 9.28
CA ALA A 542 -31.72 0.77 10.44
C ALA A 542 -32.40 1.58 11.57
N SER A 543 -33.04 2.70 11.26
CA SER A 543 -33.95 3.35 12.20
C SER A 543 -35.20 3.78 11.47
N MET A 544 -36.22 2.92 11.55
CA MET A 544 -37.58 3.30 11.17
C MET A 544 -38.02 4.50 12.00
N ALA A 545 -38.53 5.49 11.26
CA ALA A 545 -39.70 6.31 11.58
C ALA A 545 -40.00 6.57 13.07
N LEU A 546 -39.57 7.72 13.57
CA LEU A 546 -40.46 8.61 14.31
C LEU A 546 -40.17 10.06 13.89
N SER A 547 -41.20 10.66 13.30
CA SER A 547 -41.31 12.08 13.04
C SER A 547 -41.35 12.85 14.37
N ALA A 548 -40.38 13.73 14.62
CA ALA A 548 -40.55 14.93 15.45
C ALA A 548 -39.32 15.86 15.34
N ILE A 549 -39.56 17.04 14.77
CA ILE A 549 -38.91 18.34 15.07
C ILE A 549 -37.38 18.38 14.92
N SER A 550 -36.92 18.84 13.75
CA SER A 550 -35.54 19.30 13.53
C SER A 550 -35.26 20.61 14.28
N THR A 551 -34.73 20.51 15.49
CA THR A 551 -33.88 21.56 16.07
C THR A 551 -32.43 21.28 15.69
N ALA A 552 -31.86 22.18 14.89
CA ALA A 552 -30.47 22.14 14.48
C ALA A 552 -29.53 22.28 15.68
N HIS A 553 -28.96 21.17 16.14
CA HIS A 553 -27.77 21.19 16.99
C HIS A 553 -26.52 21.22 16.12
N SER A 554 -26.15 22.43 15.70
CA SER A 554 -24.77 22.78 15.41
C SER A 554 -23.94 22.53 16.66
N ALA A 555 -22.98 21.59 16.57
CA ALA A 555 -21.99 21.40 17.62
C ALA A 555 -21.08 22.64 17.66
N SER A 556 -21.39 23.56 18.57
CA SER A 556 -20.54 24.67 18.98
C SER A 556 -19.28 24.12 19.64
N ILE A 557 -18.16 24.14 18.93
CA ILE A 557 -16.83 24.05 19.53
C ILE A 557 -16.58 25.39 20.25
N GLY A 558 -16.28 25.28 21.54
CA GLY A 558 -16.32 26.37 22.51
C GLY A 558 -15.62 27.67 22.10
N ALA A 559 -16.34 28.75 22.38
CA ALA A 559 -15.85 30.12 22.42
C ALA A 559 -14.70 30.23 23.44
N VAL A 560 -13.51 30.54 22.95
CA VAL A 560 -12.55 31.35 23.69
C VAL A 560 -12.82 32.77 23.23
N GLY A 561 -13.35 33.59 24.14
CA GLY A 561 -13.66 34.99 23.90
C GLY A 561 -12.43 35.78 23.45
N GLY A 562 -12.66 36.62 22.45
CA GLY A 562 -11.71 37.54 21.87
C GLY A 562 -12.45 38.31 20.78
N ASP A 563 -12.99 39.47 21.17
CA ASP A 563 -13.47 40.53 20.29
C ASP A 563 -12.48 40.80 19.14
N ASP A 564 -13.02 41.29 18.02
CA ASP A 564 -12.35 41.73 16.78
C ASP A 564 -11.99 40.64 15.75
N VAL A 565 -13.01 40.02 15.14
CA VAL A 565 -12.87 39.27 13.88
C VAL A 565 -13.60 39.99 12.75
N ASP A 566 -12.90 40.92 12.12
CA ASP A 566 -13.24 41.41 10.78
C ASP A 566 -13.26 40.24 9.76
N GLY A 567 -14.46 39.81 9.39
CA GLY A 567 -14.90 39.80 7.99
C GLY A 567 -14.26 38.89 6.92
N ASP A 568 -13.35 37.96 7.24
CA ASP A 568 -12.68 37.14 6.19
C ASP A 568 -13.19 35.69 6.09
N VAL A 569 -14.51 35.51 5.86
CA VAL A 569 -15.18 34.19 5.90
C VAL A 569 -15.38 33.57 4.51
N ASP A 570 -15.33 34.32 3.41
CA ASP A 570 -15.80 33.82 2.10
C ASP A 570 -14.75 33.29 1.11
N ASP A 571 -13.45 33.45 1.34
CA ASP A 571 -12.45 33.15 0.30
C ASP A 571 -11.96 31.68 0.27
N ARG A 572 -12.67 30.75 0.93
CA ARG A 572 -12.18 29.37 1.11
C ARG A 572 -12.59 28.37 0.03
N ASP A 573 -13.61 28.69 -0.76
CA ASP A 573 -14.11 27.80 -1.83
C ASP A 573 -13.73 28.25 -3.25
N SER A 574 -13.12 29.45 -3.41
CA SER A 574 -12.83 30.08 -4.72
C SER A 574 -11.58 29.54 -5.45
N ASP A 575 -10.80 28.65 -4.85
CA ASP A 575 -9.48 28.22 -5.37
C ASP A 575 -9.50 27.03 -6.35
N LEU A 576 -10.68 26.67 -6.91
CA LEU A 576 -10.78 25.64 -7.94
C LEU A 576 -10.60 26.26 -9.32
N SER A 577 -9.34 26.47 -9.71
CA SER A 577 -8.97 26.90 -11.07
C SER A 577 -9.73 26.12 -12.15
N ASP A 578 -10.01 26.79 -13.27
CA ASP A 578 -10.62 26.17 -14.44
C ASP A 578 -9.81 24.96 -14.94
N VAL A 579 -10.52 24.02 -15.56
CA VAL A 579 -9.95 22.79 -16.11
C VAL A 579 -9.07 23.16 -17.31
N PRO A 580 -7.75 22.93 -17.26
CA PRO A 580 -6.93 23.14 -18.44
C PRO A 580 -7.35 22.15 -19.53
N LEU A 581 -7.48 22.62 -20.77
CA LEU A 581 -7.96 21.81 -21.92
C LEU A 581 -7.08 20.58 -22.21
N ASN A 582 -5.82 20.60 -21.76
CA ASN A 582 -4.83 19.55 -21.97
C ASN A 582 -4.51 18.77 -20.67
N GLU A 583 -5.45 18.69 -19.73
CA GLU A 583 -5.25 17.91 -18.53
C GLU A 583 -5.25 16.41 -18.84
N GLU A 584 -4.23 15.70 -18.35
CA GLU A 584 -4.15 14.24 -18.42
C GLU A 584 -5.39 13.62 -17.74
N ALA A 585 -5.98 12.63 -18.42
CA ALA A 585 -7.07 11.84 -17.88
C ALA A 585 -6.57 10.46 -17.52
N TYR A 586 -7.21 9.88 -16.49
CA TYR A 586 -6.84 8.57 -15.97
C TYR A 586 -8.06 7.68 -15.88
N VAL A 587 -7.90 6.38 -16.14
CA VAL A 587 -8.99 5.42 -16.00
C VAL A 587 -8.58 4.31 -15.03
N PRO A 588 -9.50 3.83 -14.16
CA PRO A 588 -9.19 2.70 -13.29
C PRO A 588 -8.94 1.44 -14.10
N VAL A 589 -7.89 0.71 -13.72
CA VAL A 589 -7.61 -0.60 -14.28
C VAL A 589 -8.60 -1.57 -13.67
N THR A 590 -9.56 -2.00 -14.49
CA THR A 590 -10.56 -3.00 -14.12
C THR A 590 -10.35 -4.27 -14.95
N PRO A 591 -10.73 -5.45 -14.43
CA PRO A 591 -10.62 -6.70 -15.18
C PRO A 591 -11.38 -6.64 -16.50
N GLY A 592 -12.56 -6.01 -16.53
CA GLY A 592 -13.36 -5.83 -17.74
C GLY A 592 -12.67 -4.97 -18.79
N LEU A 593 -12.04 -3.85 -18.38
CA LEU A 593 -11.24 -3.04 -19.29
C LEU A 593 -10.08 -3.84 -19.89
N LEU A 594 -9.32 -4.54 -19.04
CA LEU A 594 -8.13 -5.28 -19.48
C LEU A 594 -8.46 -6.54 -20.30
N ALA A 595 -9.60 -7.19 -20.06
CA ALA A 595 -9.99 -8.45 -20.70
C ALA A 595 -9.90 -8.37 -22.23
N GLU A 596 -10.41 -7.30 -22.83
CA GLU A 596 -10.36 -7.11 -24.29
C GLU A 596 -8.94 -6.97 -24.84
N TYR A 597 -8.05 -6.26 -24.11
CA TYR A 597 -6.66 -6.09 -24.51
C TYR A 597 -5.85 -7.37 -24.30
N VAL A 598 -6.13 -8.10 -23.22
CA VAL A 598 -5.53 -9.41 -22.95
C VAL A 598 -5.94 -10.42 -24.01
N GLU A 599 -7.20 -10.46 -24.42
CA GLU A 599 -7.66 -11.33 -25.50
C GLU A 599 -6.96 -11.02 -26.82
N ALA A 600 -6.89 -9.73 -27.21
CA ALA A 600 -6.17 -9.30 -28.40
C ALA A 600 -4.67 -9.66 -28.35
N ALA A 601 -4.05 -9.56 -27.18
CA ALA A 601 -2.66 -9.96 -26.95
C ALA A 601 -2.46 -11.46 -27.11
N ILE A 602 -3.34 -12.30 -26.52
CA ILE A 602 -3.29 -13.75 -26.67
C ILE A 602 -3.39 -14.14 -28.14
N LYS A 603 -4.39 -13.60 -28.84
CA LYS A 603 -4.60 -13.85 -30.28
C LYS A 603 -3.35 -13.51 -31.09
N THR A 604 -2.79 -12.32 -30.87
CA THR A 604 -1.59 -11.86 -31.61
C THR A 604 -0.37 -12.72 -31.31
N LEU A 605 -0.15 -13.10 -30.06
CA LEU A 605 0.96 -13.97 -29.66
C LEU A 605 0.81 -15.37 -30.27
N MET A 606 -0.39 -15.94 -30.28
CA MET A 606 -0.66 -17.24 -30.91
C MET A 606 -0.46 -17.21 -32.44
N GLU A 607 -0.93 -16.16 -33.12
CA GLU A 607 -0.70 -15.97 -34.55
C GLU A 607 0.80 -15.85 -34.87
N ARG A 608 1.55 -15.13 -34.04
CA ARG A 608 3.01 -14.99 -34.19
C ARG A 608 3.72 -16.34 -34.04
N SER A 609 3.41 -17.10 -32.99
CA SER A 609 3.97 -18.45 -32.78
C SER A 609 3.64 -19.39 -33.94
N SER A 610 2.44 -19.28 -34.51
CA SER A 610 2.02 -20.10 -35.66
C SER A 610 2.79 -19.75 -36.94
N ARG A 611 3.12 -18.47 -37.17
CA ARG A 611 3.95 -18.03 -38.31
C ARG A 611 5.40 -18.46 -38.17
N GLU A 612 5.94 -18.44 -36.95
CA GLU A 612 7.33 -18.85 -36.68
C GLU A 612 7.54 -20.36 -36.87
N LEU A 613 6.49 -21.17 -36.66
CA LEU A 613 6.49 -22.61 -36.93
C LEU A 613 6.34 -22.97 -38.41
N GLN A 614 5.91 -22.04 -39.27
CA GLN A 614 5.89 -22.32 -40.70
C GLN A 614 7.32 -22.32 -41.24
N PRO A 615 7.84 -23.45 -41.75
CA PRO A 615 9.18 -23.51 -42.29
C PRO A 615 9.29 -22.46 -43.39
N SER A 616 10.19 -21.48 -43.24
CA SER A 616 10.36 -20.45 -44.25
C SER A 616 10.67 -21.16 -45.57
N ARG A 617 9.76 -21.03 -46.54
CA ARG A 617 9.90 -21.67 -47.87
C ARG A 617 11.07 -21.11 -48.68
N SER A 618 11.93 -20.30 -48.06
CA SER A 618 13.13 -19.73 -48.65
C SER A 618 14.23 -20.79 -48.77
N THR A 619 14.21 -21.49 -49.91
CA THR A 619 15.40 -21.73 -50.75
C THR A 619 16.70 -22.04 -50.00
N CYS A 620 16.78 -23.22 -49.38
CA CYS A 620 18.07 -23.90 -49.29
C CYS A 620 17.85 -25.40 -49.48
N LYS A 621 17.83 -25.81 -50.76
CA LYS A 621 18.12 -27.18 -51.14
C LYS A 621 19.56 -27.44 -50.68
N GLN A 622 19.76 -28.23 -49.64
CA GLN A 622 20.70 -29.36 -49.64
C GLN A 622 20.76 -30.04 -48.26
N LEU A 623 20.15 -31.23 -48.22
CA LEU A 623 20.72 -32.46 -47.67
C LEU A 623 21.23 -32.43 -46.21
N SER A 624 20.32 -32.59 -45.23
CA SER A 624 20.55 -33.36 -43.98
C SER A 624 19.32 -33.37 -43.04
N ALA A 625 18.11 -33.51 -43.60
CA ALA A 625 16.84 -33.30 -42.88
C ALA A 625 16.28 -34.50 -42.09
N ALA A 626 17.06 -35.53 -41.77
CA ALA A 626 16.50 -36.78 -41.24
C ALA A 626 16.27 -36.83 -39.72
N TYR A 627 16.79 -35.91 -38.90
CA TYR A 627 16.80 -36.09 -37.43
C TYR A 627 16.66 -34.81 -36.58
N ARG A 628 15.94 -33.77 -37.04
CA ARG A 628 15.52 -32.71 -36.10
C ARG A 628 14.23 -33.13 -35.41
N PRO A 629 14.22 -33.29 -34.06
CA PRO A 629 12.99 -33.51 -33.31
C PRO A 629 11.98 -32.43 -33.70
N ARG A 630 10.79 -32.85 -34.12
CA ARG A 630 9.67 -31.96 -34.42
C ARG A 630 9.39 -31.17 -33.15
N ALA A 631 9.76 -29.89 -33.11
CA ALA A 631 9.47 -29.03 -31.98
C ALA A 631 7.95 -29.03 -31.79
N VAL A 632 7.48 -29.58 -30.66
CA VAL A 632 6.07 -29.56 -30.29
C VAL A 632 5.69 -28.09 -30.12
N ALA A 633 4.69 -27.63 -30.86
CA ALA A 633 4.18 -26.26 -30.74
C ALA A 633 3.84 -26.00 -29.27
N THR A 634 4.44 -24.97 -28.68
CA THR A 634 4.16 -24.59 -27.31
C THR A 634 2.74 -24.01 -27.24
N PRO A 635 1.82 -24.60 -26.45
CA PRO A 635 0.41 -24.22 -26.45
C PRO A 635 0.20 -22.93 -25.67
N GLY A 636 -0.30 -21.86 -26.32
CA GLY A 636 -0.67 -20.58 -25.69
C GLY A 636 0.47 -19.74 -25.07
N PRO A 637 0.32 -18.40 -24.96
CA PRO A 637 1.25 -17.54 -24.22
C PRO A 637 1.10 -17.66 -22.69
N THR A 638 2.17 -17.37 -21.95
CA THR A 638 2.11 -17.22 -20.48
C THR A 638 1.61 -15.85 -20.04
N THR A 639 1.17 -15.70 -18.80
CA THR A 639 0.78 -14.40 -18.20
C THR A 639 1.89 -13.35 -18.36
N GLU A 640 3.15 -13.71 -18.13
CA GLU A 640 4.29 -12.79 -18.24
C GLU A 640 4.60 -12.41 -19.70
N GLU A 641 4.34 -13.31 -20.65
CA GLU A 641 4.42 -13.02 -22.09
C GLU A 641 3.35 -12.00 -22.50
N ILE A 642 2.13 -12.13 -21.98
CA ILE A 642 1.02 -11.18 -22.20
C ILE A 642 1.37 -9.81 -21.60
N VAL A 643 1.82 -9.75 -20.34
CA VAL A 643 2.26 -8.50 -19.68
C VAL A 643 3.37 -7.82 -20.50
N ARG A 644 4.37 -8.58 -20.92
CA ARG A 644 5.50 -8.05 -21.71
C ARG A 644 5.04 -7.54 -23.07
N PHE A 645 4.06 -8.22 -23.69
CA PHE A 645 3.49 -7.80 -24.97
C PHE A 645 2.75 -6.46 -24.83
N LEU A 646 1.86 -6.32 -23.85
CA LEU A 646 1.09 -5.10 -23.63
C LEU A 646 2.00 -3.90 -23.32
N ARG A 647 2.98 -4.07 -22.43
CA ARG A 647 3.95 -3.02 -22.07
C ARG A 647 4.84 -2.56 -23.23
N ARG A 648 5.05 -3.40 -24.24
CA ARG A 648 5.86 -3.07 -25.42
C ARG A 648 5.03 -2.38 -26.51
N GLY A 649 3.74 -2.71 -26.59
CA GLY A 649 2.86 -2.19 -27.63
C GLY A 649 2.38 -0.76 -27.36
N ASP A 650 2.14 -0.42 -26.10
CA ASP A 650 1.50 0.84 -25.71
C ASP A 650 2.01 1.31 -24.34
N GLU A 651 2.40 2.59 -24.24
CA GLU A 651 2.90 3.20 -23.01
C GLU A 651 1.83 3.25 -21.90
N MET A 652 0.54 3.23 -22.28
CA MET A 652 -0.59 3.16 -21.35
C MET A 652 -0.46 1.99 -20.36
N TRP A 653 0.04 0.84 -20.83
CA TRP A 653 0.13 -0.38 -20.04
C TRP A 653 1.48 -0.53 -19.32
N ALA A 654 2.39 0.43 -19.44
CA ALA A 654 3.76 0.34 -18.94
C ALA A 654 3.84 0.01 -17.44
N LYS A 655 2.86 0.46 -16.65
CA LYS A 655 2.79 0.26 -15.19
C LYS A 655 1.86 -0.87 -14.75
N VAL A 656 1.08 -1.47 -15.65
CA VAL A 656 0.15 -2.55 -15.28
C VAL A 656 0.92 -3.78 -14.82
N GLY A 657 0.61 -4.24 -13.61
CA GLY A 657 1.23 -5.41 -12.98
C GLY A 657 0.64 -6.73 -13.46
N GLU A 658 1.34 -7.82 -13.15
CA GLU A 658 0.90 -9.19 -13.47
C GLU A 658 -0.45 -9.54 -12.82
N TRP A 659 -0.66 -9.12 -11.57
CA TRP A 659 -1.91 -9.33 -10.82
C TRP A 659 -3.16 -8.84 -11.57
N ALA A 660 -3.07 -7.71 -12.27
CA ALA A 660 -4.21 -7.14 -13.00
C ALA A 660 -4.53 -7.95 -14.28
N ILE A 661 -3.50 -8.53 -14.89
CA ILE A 661 -3.65 -9.43 -16.04
C ILE A 661 -4.24 -10.77 -15.57
N GLU A 662 -3.81 -11.30 -14.43
CA GLU A 662 -4.40 -12.50 -13.84
C GLU A 662 -5.89 -12.31 -13.53
N ASP A 663 -6.28 -11.18 -12.95
CA ASP A 663 -7.70 -10.87 -12.71
C ASP A 663 -8.51 -10.80 -14.01
N ALA A 664 -7.95 -10.20 -15.06
CA ALA A 664 -8.57 -10.14 -16.38
C ALA A 664 -8.68 -11.54 -17.04
N LEU A 665 -7.66 -12.38 -16.91
CA LEU A 665 -7.69 -13.77 -17.39
C LEU A 665 -8.70 -14.62 -16.61
N GLN A 666 -8.84 -14.42 -15.30
CA GLN A 666 -9.89 -15.04 -14.50
C GLN A 666 -11.29 -14.60 -14.95
N LEU A 667 -11.47 -13.33 -15.29
CA LEU A 667 -12.72 -12.84 -15.85
C LEU A 667 -13.02 -13.49 -17.21
N LEU A 668 -12.06 -13.49 -18.14
CA LEU A 668 -12.19 -14.16 -19.45
C LEU A 668 -12.51 -15.65 -19.30
N ARG A 669 -11.93 -16.32 -18.29
CA ARG A 669 -12.25 -17.71 -17.95
C ARG A 669 -13.67 -17.88 -17.46
N LYS A 670 -14.14 -16.99 -16.59
CA LYS A 670 -15.52 -16.99 -16.08
C LYS A 670 -16.52 -16.76 -17.22
N GLU A 671 -16.17 -15.93 -18.19
CA GLU A 671 -16.97 -15.65 -19.39
C GLU A 671 -16.87 -16.75 -20.45
N GLY A 672 -15.98 -17.74 -20.28
CA GLY A 672 -15.76 -18.82 -21.24
C GLY A 672 -15.04 -18.36 -22.53
N ARG A 673 -14.35 -17.22 -22.50
CA ARG A 673 -13.60 -16.65 -23.64
C ARG A 673 -12.15 -17.10 -23.69
N ALA A 674 -11.56 -17.46 -22.55
CA ALA A 674 -10.21 -17.99 -22.46
C ALA A 674 -10.12 -19.11 -21.42
N TRP A 675 -9.11 -19.97 -21.51
CA TRP A 675 -8.88 -21.05 -20.55
C TRP A 675 -7.39 -21.31 -20.33
N ASP A 676 -7.04 -21.81 -19.15
CA ASP A 676 -5.67 -22.18 -18.77
C ASP A 676 -5.41 -23.64 -19.17
N ILE A 677 -4.45 -23.85 -20.06
CA ILE A 677 -4.03 -25.15 -20.61
C ILE A 677 -3.10 -25.89 -19.64
N GLY A 678 -2.69 -25.22 -18.57
CA GLY A 678 -1.70 -25.66 -17.62
C GLY A 678 -0.37 -24.93 -17.81
N GLN A 679 0.45 -24.97 -16.76
CA GLN A 679 1.74 -24.25 -16.69
C GLN A 679 1.60 -22.72 -16.85
N GLY A 680 0.42 -22.16 -16.54
CA GLY A 680 0.15 -20.73 -16.66
C GLY A 680 0.04 -20.24 -18.10
N ARG A 681 -0.29 -21.13 -19.04
CA ARG A 681 -0.46 -20.81 -20.46
C ARG A 681 -1.93 -20.73 -20.83
N TRP A 682 -2.29 -19.72 -21.60
CA TRP A 682 -3.67 -19.36 -21.87
C TRP A 682 -4.00 -19.48 -23.35
N GLU A 683 -5.19 -20.01 -23.66
CA GLU A 683 -5.74 -20.08 -25.01
C GLU A 683 -7.13 -19.46 -25.05
N LEU A 684 -7.52 -18.94 -26.22
CA LEU A 684 -8.87 -18.44 -26.46
C LEU A 684 -9.81 -19.60 -26.80
N CYS A 685 -11.05 -19.52 -26.31
CA CYS A 685 -12.12 -20.40 -26.75
C CYS A 685 -12.60 -19.92 -28.12
N LEU A 686 -12.24 -20.67 -29.17
CA LEU A 686 -12.64 -20.39 -30.56
C LEU A 686 -14.05 -20.89 -30.88
#